data_AF-A0A7C1C0H1-F1
#
_entry.id   AF-A0A7C1C0H1-F1
#
_cell.length_a   1.000
_cell.length_b   1.000
_cell.length_c   1.000
_cell.angle_alpha   90.00
_cell.angle_beta   90.00
_cell.angle_gamma   90.00
#
_symmetry.space_group_name_H-M   'P 1'
#
loop_
_entity.id
_entity.type
_entity.pdbx_description
1 polymer ?
#
loop_
_entity_poly.entity_id
_entity_poly.type
_entity_poly.pdbx_seq_one_letter_code
_entity_poly.pdbx_strand_id
1 'polypeptide(L)'
;MSKLKVLFLFLMVYGISQLANAQEKYAVLITGDYAATNVPIEDQWNQGQGKSINGFEEFWYDTYLMWEMLVFEKGYSDENIFVLFASGTDFTKPNMWSRYTAAEHGLDHITDFSATITNVENVFTGLTTGSGGFPQVTEDDFLFVWTFDHGGPGPGQTGPVYLCLLDGNMWDYEFAALTDPIAAHKKVFWMQQCRSGGFYDDLEAINTVFHSACQPEEYARPADNVDLSGNQVEEWDFYYSGGDYYRHGEFNFHVYSATIGESPAFVDNYNGQPYTEADENNDNYISVLESYNWEDAHESIDVGGMYPGEDPLLSDLGNIGANTSLEYPTLLHTDITVNETYRGLIGISKDVHITSGKQLQLISNSEVYLLNNADLIVDAGATLIIEDNVTISGNATNKIIVNGDIQIGQNVTFNKHGSTGYFYGLVLNNSNMQTIIDNVTFNETQLGNYGSELDITNSTFNDCSWVYSFHGDVTIDDCIFTETTLFLENQANDPDLLAWVNNSIFNNTSSLVGIDLWNYDNYWIDNNDIMASYNGIQIFNSGNGNYIAQQIFNNSIHNCGWAGILAYGTNGIIEQNHIYDNQTGIKLMNKCNMALYGDPNANSFNETNYITDNDGYEIYISKYSFPWYFRYNAIIDEDNLGNPDDPMV
;
A
#
# COMPACT_ATOMS: atom_id res chain seq x y z
N MET A 1 -13.54 0.96 42.11
CA MET A 1 -14.21 1.43 40.85
C MET A 1 -13.28 1.18 39.65
N SER A 2 -12.64 0.01 39.59
CA SER A 2 -11.37 -0.19 38.88
C SER A 2 -11.32 -1.45 38.01
N LYS A 3 -12.46 -1.86 37.42
CA LYS A 3 -12.48 -2.97 36.43
C LYS A 3 -13.25 -2.65 35.16
N LEU A 4 -13.71 -1.40 35.00
CA LEU A 4 -14.54 -0.98 33.88
C LEU A 4 -13.79 -0.12 32.84
N LYS A 5 -12.56 0.34 33.13
CA LYS A 5 -11.73 1.08 32.17
C LYS A 5 -10.86 0.19 31.28
N VAL A 6 -10.40 -0.96 31.81
CA VAL A 6 -9.52 -1.89 31.06
C VAL A 6 -10.28 -2.67 29.97
N LEU A 7 -11.60 -2.82 30.10
CA LEU A 7 -12.40 -3.54 29.10
C LEU A 7 -12.77 -2.68 27.87
N PHE A 8 -12.54 -1.36 27.92
CA PHE A 8 -12.75 -0.48 26.76
C PHE A 8 -11.51 -0.33 25.87
N LEU A 9 -10.31 -0.66 26.37
CA LEU A 9 -9.07 -0.52 25.61
C LEU A 9 -8.87 -1.65 24.58
N PHE A 10 -9.39 -2.85 24.83
CA PHE A 10 -9.29 -3.98 23.89
C PHE A 10 -10.40 -4.01 22.81
N LEU A 11 -11.40 -3.14 22.92
CA LEU A 11 -12.53 -3.06 21.98
C LEU A 11 -12.49 -1.83 21.07
N MET A 12 -11.47 -0.97 21.21
CA MET A 12 -11.31 0.27 20.43
C MET A 12 -10.16 0.20 19.39
N VAL A 13 -9.63 -1.00 19.11
CA VAL A 13 -8.72 -1.27 17.98
C VAL A 13 -9.48 -1.83 16.77
N TYR A 14 -10.74 -2.25 16.94
CA TYR A 14 -11.71 -2.27 15.84
C TYR A 14 -12.47 -0.96 15.88
N GLY A 15 -11.74 0.12 15.60
CA GLY A 15 -12.38 1.33 15.10
C GLY A 15 -13.28 0.89 13.96
N ILE A 16 -14.57 1.16 14.11
CA ILE A 16 -15.48 1.23 12.98
C ILE A 16 -14.93 2.39 12.15
N SER A 17 -13.90 2.11 11.34
CA SER A 17 -13.72 2.83 10.10
C SER A 17 -15.08 2.73 9.44
N GLN A 18 -15.69 3.89 9.19
CA GLN A 18 -16.70 3.91 8.17
C GLN A 18 -16.03 3.24 6.97
N LEU A 19 -16.63 2.17 6.46
CA LEU A 19 -16.18 1.47 5.27
C LEU A 19 -16.24 2.48 4.10
N ALA A 20 -15.26 3.37 4.01
CA ALA A 20 -14.68 3.70 2.74
C ALA A 20 -14.23 2.34 2.21
N ASN A 21 -14.88 1.86 1.15
CA ASN A 21 -14.40 0.67 0.48
C ASN A 21 -12.92 0.95 0.14
N ALA A 22 -12.06 -0.02 0.43
CA ALA A 22 -10.68 0.05 -0.01
C ALA A 22 -10.67 0.26 -1.53
N GLN A 23 -9.60 0.85 -2.05
CA GLN A 23 -9.41 0.99 -3.48
C GLN A 23 -9.36 -0.40 -4.12
N GLU A 24 -10.23 -0.70 -5.08
CA GLU A 24 -10.27 -2.02 -5.71
C GLU A 24 -9.79 -1.99 -7.17
N LYS A 25 -9.39 -3.18 -7.64
CA LYS A 25 -9.14 -3.46 -9.05
C LYS A 25 -10.21 -4.42 -9.55
N TYR A 26 -10.96 -3.99 -10.57
CA TYR A 26 -12.00 -4.76 -11.21
C TYR A 26 -11.57 -5.20 -12.61
N ALA A 27 -11.99 -6.38 -13.03
CA ALA A 27 -11.79 -6.83 -14.39
C ALA A 27 -13.06 -7.44 -15.00
N VAL A 28 -13.23 -7.28 -16.32
CA VAL A 28 -14.27 -7.97 -17.08
C VAL A 28 -13.62 -8.65 -18.28
N LEU A 29 -13.69 -9.98 -18.33
CA LEU A 29 -13.11 -10.81 -19.39
C LEU A 29 -14.24 -11.39 -20.26
N ILE A 30 -14.24 -11.11 -21.56
CA ILE A 30 -15.39 -11.43 -22.45
C ILE A 30 -14.94 -12.22 -23.68
N THR A 31 -15.55 -13.40 -23.85
CA THR A 31 -15.24 -14.35 -24.94
C THR A 31 -16.50 -15.10 -25.40
N GLY A 32 -16.96 -14.93 -26.65
CA GLY A 32 -18.36 -15.17 -27.06
C GLY A 32 -18.73 -16.43 -27.87
N ASP A 33 -18.03 -16.80 -28.94
CA ASP A 33 -18.62 -17.50 -30.11
C ASP A 33 -18.42 -19.03 -30.12
N TYR A 34 -17.48 -19.62 -29.36
CA TYR A 34 -17.17 -21.04 -29.57
C TYR A 34 -18.37 -21.99 -29.35
N ALA A 35 -19.38 -21.59 -28.55
CA ALA A 35 -20.61 -22.33 -28.30
C ALA A 35 -21.86 -21.77 -29.02
N ALA A 36 -21.72 -20.74 -29.87
CA ALA A 36 -22.87 -20.06 -30.44
C ALA A 36 -23.62 -20.93 -31.46
N THR A 37 -24.96 -20.88 -31.38
CA THR A 37 -25.86 -21.71 -32.21
C THR A 37 -26.64 -20.92 -33.27
N ASN A 38 -26.65 -19.56 -33.17
CA ASN A 38 -27.48 -18.68 -34.00
C ASN A 38 -26.71 -17.52 -34.68
N VAL A 39 -25.37 -17.54 -34.67
CA VAL A 39 -24.54 -16.57 -35.41
C VAL A 39 -24.64 -16.87 -36.92
N PRO A 40 -24.83 -15.88 -37.82
CA PRO A 40 -24.82 -16.11 -39.26
C PRO A 40 -23.55 -16.86 -39.69
N ILE A 41 -23.65 -17.76 -40.68
CA ILE A 41 -22.53 -18.65 -41.02
C ILE A 41 -21.32 -17.87 -41.51
N GLU A 42 -21.55 -16.75 -42.18
CA GLU A 42 -20.55 -15.79 -42.66
C GLU A 42 -19.76 -15.10 -41.53
N ASP A 43 -20.35 -15.03 -40.33
CA ASP A 43 -19.78 -14.36 -39.16
C ASP A 43 -19.16 -15.37 -38.17
N GLN A 44 -19.45 -16.66 -38.32
CA GLN A 44 -18.76 -17.74 -37.62
C GLN A 44 -17.37 -17.99 -38.24
N TRP A 45 -16.35 -18.24 -37.41
CA TRP A 45 -15.01 -18.63 -37.90
C TRP A 45 -15.06 -19.75 -38.93
N ASN A 46 -14.25 -19.59 -39.99
CA ASN A 46 -14.16 -20.53 -41.10
C ASN A 46 -15.53 -20.91 -41.69
N GLN A 47 -16.48 -19.98 -41.70
CA GLN A 47 -17.85 -20.21 -42.20
C GLN A 47 -18.57 -21.36 -41.48
N GLY A 48 -18.35 -21.48 -40.16
CA GLY A 48 -18.88 -22.59 -39.35
C GLY A 48 -18.24 -23.96 -39.65
N GLN A 49 -17.20 -24.02 -40.49
CA GLN A 49 -16.46 -25.26 -40.75
C GLN A 49 -15.42 -25.49 -39.67
N GLY A 50 -15.41 -26.68 -39.08
CA GLY A 50 -14.43 -27.04 -38.07
C GLY A 50 -14.87 -26.78 -36.61
N LYS A 51 -16.15 -26.41 -36.37
CA LYS A 51 -16.82 -26.54 -35.06
C LYS A 51 -16.70 -27.98 -34.56
N SER A 52 -15.61 -28.22 -33.87
CA SER A 52 -15.25 -29.43 -33.17
C SER A 52 -14.78 -29.02 -31.79
N ILE A 53 -14.80 -29.95 -30.86
CA ILE A 53 -14.21 -29.74 -29.52
C ILE A 53 -12.72 -29.37 -29.59
N ASN A 54 -12.06 -29.49 -30.76
CA ASN A 54 -10.64 -29.22 -30.98
C ASN A 54 -10.35 -27.94 -31.82
N GLY A 55 -11.36 -27.15 -32.16
CA GLY A 55 -11.24 -26.11 -33.21
C GLY A 55 -11.22 -24.66 -32.73
N PHE A 56 -11.37 -24.41 -31.44
CA PHE A 56 -11.67 -23.10 -30.83
C PHE A 56 -11.19 -23.00 -29.38
N GLU A 57 -10.11 -23.70 -29.09
CA GLU A 57 -9.63 -23.88 -27.73
C GLU A 57 -8.78 -22.68 -27.29
N GLU A 58 -8.23 -21.93 -28.25
CA GLU A 58 -7.44 -20.72 -28.05
C GLU A 58 -8.17 -19.66 -27.23
N PHE A 59 -9.47 -19.51 -27.49
CA PHE A 59 -10.33 -18.59 -26.76
C PHE A 59 -10.37 -18.88 -25.26
N TRP A 60 -10.41 -20.18 -24.91
CA TRP A 60 -10.35 -20.58 -23.52
C TRP A 60 -8.97 -20.37 -22.92
N TYR A 61 -7.92 -20.76 -23.64
CA TYR A 61 -6.55 -20.69 -23.15
C TYR A 61 -6.17 -19.26 -22.79
N ASP A 62 -6.46 -18.31 -23.67
CA ASP A 62 -6.19 -16.89 -23.39
C ASP A 62 -7.11 -16.32 -22.32
N THR A 63 -8.39 -16.70 -22.28
CA THR A 63 -9.31 -16.28 -21.19
C THR A 63 -8.78 -16.73 -19.83
N TYR A 64 -8.34 -17.99 -19.74
CA TYR A 64 -7.77 -18.55 -18.52
C TYR A 64 -6.47 -17.84 -18.13
N LEU A 65 -5.55 -17.60 -19.07
CA LEU A 65 -4.28 -16.94 -18.81
C LEU A 65 -4.48 -15.49 -18.35
N MET A 66 -5.43 -14.76 -18.94
CA MET A 66 -5.77 -13.40 -18.49
C MET A 66 -6.30 -13.42 -17.06
N TRP A 67 -7.24 -14.31 -16.74
CA TRP A 67 -7.74 -14.47 -15.38
C TRP A 67 -6.60 -14.80 -14.40
N GLU A 68 -5.76 -15.77 -14.74
CA GLU A 68 -4.67 -16.23 -13.90
C GLU A 68 -3.64 -15.13 -13.65
N MET A 69 -3.22 -14.41 -14.68
CA MET A 69 -2.33 -13.25 -14.57
C MET A 69 -2.90 -12.23 -13.59
N LEU A 70 -4.18 -11.89 -13.72
CA LEU A 70 -4.81 -10.88 -12.87
C LEU A 70 -4.83 -11.32 -11.40
N VAL A 71 -5.24 -12.55 -11.11
CA VAL A 71 -5.37 -13.06 -9.74
C VAL A 71 -4.00 -13.29 -9.09
N PHE A 72 -3.13 -14.06 -9.74
CA PHE A 72 -1.92 -14.58 -9.09
C PHE A 72 -0.69 -13.70 -9.28
N GLU A 73 -0.62 -12.93 -10.37
CA GLU A 73 0.55 -12.10 -10.68
C GLU A 73 0.29 -10.61 -10.46
N LYS A 74 -0.93 -10.13 -10.68
CA LYS A 74 -1.28 -8.70 -10.58
C LYS A 74 -2.13 -8.36 -9.36
N GLY A 75 -2.43 -9.32 -8.49
CA GLY A 75 -3.06 -9.09 -7.20
C GLY A 75 -4.49 -8.55 -7.27
N TYR A 76 -5.27 -9.01 -8.26
CA TYR A 76 -6.73 -8.83 -8.26
C TYR A 76 -7.38 -9.87 -7.35
N SER A 77 -8.43 -9.47 -6.65
CA SER A 77 -9.31 -10.42 -5.97
C SER A 77 -10.18 -11.13 -7.00
N ASP A 78 -10.28 -12.46 -6.93
CA ASP A 78 -11.07 -13.28 -7.87
C ASP A 78 -12.54 -12.82 -7.93
N GLU A 79 -13.13 -12.43 -6.80
CA GLU A 79 -14.50 -11.90 -6.72
C GLU A 79 -14.72 -10.57 -7.46
N ASN A 80 -13.66 -9.87 -7.85
CA ASN A 80 -13.70 -8.61 -8.59
C ASN A 80 -13.42 -8.80 -10.09
N ILE A 81 -13.20 -10.05 -10.53
CA ILE A 81 -13.04 -10.41 -11.93
C ILE A 81 -14.32 -11.08 -12.41
N PHE A 82 -14.94 -10.54 -13.45
CA PHE A 82 -16.16 -11.09 -14.04
C PHE A 82 -15.82 -11.78 -15.36
N VAL A 83 -15.87 -13.11 -15.37
CA VAL A 83 -15.53 -13.92 -16.53
C VAL A 83 -16.80 -14.32 -17.29
N LEU A 84 -16.97 -13.77 -18.48
CA LEU A 84 -18.04 -14.11 -19.41
C LEU A 84 -17.48 -14.97 -20.54
N PHE A 85 -17.76 -16.27 -20.49
CA PHE A 85 -17.17 -17.23 -21.43
C PHE A 85 -18.24 -18.14 -22.06
N ALA A 86 -18.48 -17.93 -23.36
CA ALA A 86 -19.49 -18.53 -24.22
C ALA A 86 -20.78 -18.99 -23.52
N SER A 87 -20.99 -20.31 -23.32
CA SER A 87 -22.22 -20.84 -22.72
C SER A 87 -22.30 -20.74 -21.20
N GLY A 88 -21.32 -20.10 -20.55
CA GLY A 88 -21.26 -19.90 -19.10
C GLY A 88 -20.67 -21.10 -18.35
N THR A 89 -19.75 -21.82 -18.99
CA THR A 89 -19.07 -22.98 -18.41
C THR A 89 -17.65 -23.06 -18.92
N ASP A 90 -16.70 -23.32 -18.03
CA ASP A 90 -15.30 -23.58 -18.38
C ASP A 90 -15.18 -24.63 -19.49
N PHE A 91 -14.30 -24.36 -20.46
CA PHE A 91 -14.01 -25.32 -21.51
C PHE A 91 -13.14 -26.46 -20.96
N THR A 92 -13.50 -27.70 -21.28
CA THR A 92 -12.71 -28.88 -20.93
C THR A 92 -12.71 -29.90 -22.07
N LYS A 93 -11.59 -30.60 -22.23
CA LYS A 93 -11.44 -31.71 -23.18
C LYS A 93 -10.62 -32.87 -22.59
N PRO A 94 -10.71 -34.08 -23.16
CA PRO A 94 -9.83 -35.19 -22.76
C PRO A 94 -8.35 -34.83 -22.95
N ASN A 95 -7.51 -35.15 -21.94
CA ASN A 95 -6.06 -34.90 -21.95
C ASN A 95 -5.63 -33.43 -22.02
N MET A 96 -6.55 -32.51 -21.75
CA MET A 96 -6.23 -31.10 -21.56
C MET A 96 -5.14 -30.95 -20.49
N TRP A 97 -4.16 -30.10 -20.78
CA TRP A 97 -3.12 -29.75 -19.84
C TRP A 97 -3.78 -29.08 -18.63
N SER A 98 -3.48 -29.59 -17.43
CA SER A 98 -4.03 -29.08 -16.17
C SER A 98 -3.81 -27.58 -16.00
N ARG A 99 -2.72 -27.03 -16.57
CA ARG A 99 -2.42 -25.59 -16.64
C ARG A 99 -3.64 -24.76 -17.04
N TYR A 100 -4.44 -25.21 -18.00
CA TYR A 100 -5.59 -24.44 -18.49
C TYR A 100 -6.90 -24.76 -17.74
N THR A 101 -6.83 -25.29 -16.53
CA THR A 101 -8.01 -25.71 -15.77
C THR A 101 -8.05 -25.04 -14.41
N ALA A 102 -9.25 -24.66 -13.96
CA ALA A 102 -9.48 -24.07 -12.63
C ALA A 102 -8.92 -24.95 -11.49
N ALA A 103 -8.91 -26.26 -11.69
CA ALA A 103 -8.39 -27.24 -10.74
C ALA A 103 -6.89 -27.11 -10.44
N GLU A 104 -6.09 -26.49 -11.33
CA GLU A 104 -4.67 -26.19 -11.08
C GLU A 104 -4.50 -25.32 -9.83
N HIS A 105 -5.41 -24.37 -9.63
CA HIS A 105 -5.46 -23.49 -8.46
C HIS A 105 -6.47 -23.93 -7.40
N GLY A 106 -6.96 -25.17 -7.48
CA GLY A 106 -7.90 -25.74 -6.51
C GLY A 106 -9.32 -25.18 -6.59
N LEU A 107 -9.70 -24.56 -7.72
CA LEU A 107 -11.03 -24.03 -7.99
C LEU A 107 -11.89 -25.03 -8.79
N ASP A 108 -13.21 -24.92 -8.64
CA ASP A 108 -14.16 -25.75 -9.38
C ASP A 108 -14.42 -25.21 -10.80
N HIS A 109 -14.47 -23.89 -10.95
CA HIS A 109 -14.65 -23.16 -12.21
C HIS A 109 -14.15 -21.71 -12.06
N ILE A 110 -13.90 -21.01 -13.18
CA ILE A 110 -13.63 -19.57 -13.20
C ILE A 110 -14.68 -18.77 -13.99
N THR A 111 -15.49 -19.41 -14.83
CA THR A 111 -16.54 -18.72 -15.62
C THR A 111 -17.75 -18.36 -14.76
N ASP A 112 -18.10 -17.08 -14.67
CA ASP A 112 -19.27 -16.61 -13.94
C ASP A 112 -20.56 -16.65 -14.76
N PHE A 113 -20.48 -16.21 -16.03
CA PHE A 113 -21.64 -15.99 -16.86
C PHE A 113 -21.45 -16.49 -18.29
N SER A 114 -22.56 -16.79 -18.97
CA SER A 114 -22.53 -16.92 -20.43
C SER A 114 -22.25 -15.57 -21.08
N ALA A 115 -21.43 -15.54 -22.12
CA ALA A 115 -21.09 -14.34 -22.89
C ALA A 115 -22.21 -13.97 -23.87
N THR A 116 -23.35 -13.57 -23.32
CA THR A 116 -24.51 -13.05 -24.06
C THR A 116 -24.59 -11.54 -23.92
N ILE A 117 -25.23 -10.87 -24.89
CA ILE A 117 -25.47 -9.41 -24.84
C ILE A 117 -26.10 -9.02 -23.50
N THR A 118 -27.15 -9.74 -23.09
CA THR A 118 -27.82 -9.46 -21.81
C THR A 118 -26.91 -9.60 -20.59
N ASN A 119 -25.99 -10.57 -20.56
CA ASN A 119 -25.10 -10.70 -19.42
C ASN A 119 -24.00 -9.64 -19.42
N VAL A 120 -23.46 -9.27 -20.58
CA VAL A 120 -22.53 -8.14 -20.72
C VAL A 120 -23.19 -6.85 -20.23
N GLU A 121 -24.42 -6.57 -20.68
CA GLU A 121 -25.23 -5.43 -20.21
C GLU A 121 -25.44 -5.46 -18.68
N ASN A 122 -25.78 -6.63 -18.12
CA ASN A 122 -26.01 -6.79 -16.69
C ASN A 122 -24.75 -6.53 -15.85
N VAL A 123 -23.60 -7.05 -16.28
CA VAL A 123 -22.32 -6.87 -15.56
C VAL A 123 -21.94 -5.38 -15.55
N PHE A 124 -21.86 -4.72 -16.70
CA PHE A 124 -21.46 -3.31 -16.75
C PHE A 124 -22.50 -2.36 -16.14
N THR A 125 -23.80 -2.63 -16.28
CA THR A 125 -24.84 -1.89 -15.56
C THR A 125 -24.71 -2.10 -14.05
N GLY A 126 -24.42 -3.33 -13.63
CA GLY A 126 -24.15 -3.69 -12.25
C GLY A 126 -22.99 -2.88 -11.67
N LEU A 127 -21.84 -2.91 -12.34
CA LEU A 127 -20.63 -2.17 -11.96
C LEU A 127 -20.84 -0.66 -11.93
N THR A 128 -21.64 -0.12 -12.84
CA THR A 128 -21.99 1.31 -12.84
C THR A 128 -22.86 1.70 -11.64
N THR A 129 -23.75 0.81 -11.20
CA THR A 129 -24.86 1.16 -10.29
C THR A 129 -24.78 0.52 -8.90
N GLY A 130 -23.89 -0.46 -8.68
CA GLY A 130 -23.89 -1.29 -7.48
C GLY A 130 -25.14 -2.16 -7.31
N SER A 131 -25.75 -2.57 -8.42
CA SER A 131 -27.02 -3.30 -8.41
C SER A 131 -26.87 -4.72 -8.98
N GLY A 132 -27.90 -5.56 -8.82
CA GLY A 132 -27.89 -6.92 -9.39
C GLY A 132 -26.93 -7.91 -8.71
N GLY A 133 -26.32 -7.54 -7.58
CA GLY A 133 -25.30 -8.35 -6.89
C GLY A 133 -23.86 -7.96 -7.24
N PHE A 134 -23.68 -6.95 -8.10
CA PHE A 134 -22.37 -6.41 -8.45
C PHE A 134 -21.97 -5.27 -7.52
N PRO A 135 -20.66 -5.09 -7.25
CA PRO A 135 -20.15 -3.90 -6.56
C PRO A 135 -20.34 -2.66 -7.44
N GLN A 136 -20.34 -1.48 -6.83
CA GLN A 136 -20.29 -0.23 -7.59
C GLN A 136 -18.83 0.18 -7.77
N VAL A 137 -18.38 0.30 -9.01
CA VAL A 137 -17.09 0.87 -9.35
C VAL A 137 -17.17 2.39 -9.20
N THR A 138 -16.21 2.96 -8.49
CA THR A 138 -16.15 4.36 -8.09
C THR A 138 -14.93 5.07 -8.70
N GLU A 139 -14.77 6.36 -8.41
CA GLU A 139 -13.58 7.13 -8.80
C GLU A 139 -12.31 6.70 -8.05
N ASP A 140 -12.44 5.90 -6.99
CA ASP A 140 -11.38 5.23 -6.25
C ASP A 140 -11.18 3.80 -6.78
N ASP A 141 -11.41 3.50 -8.06
CA ASP A 141 -11.25 2.12 -8.55
C ASP A 141 -10.55 2.08 -9.91
N PHE A 142 -9.96 0.93 -10.22
CA PHE A 142 -9.40 0.63 -11.53
C PHE A 142 -10.25 -0.41 -12.26
N LEU A 143 -10.50 -0.21 -13.56
CA LEU A 143 -11.20 -1.17 -14.39
C LEU A 143 -10.31 -1.63 -15.56
N PHE A 144 -10.07 -2.93 -15.61
CA PHE A 144 -9.48 -3.59 -16.77
C PHE A 144 -10.57 -4.35 -17.54
N VAL A 145 -10.61 -4.18 -18.85
CA VAL A 145 -11.56 -4.89 -19.71
C VAL A 145 -10.78 -5.58 -20.80
N TRP A 146 -10.98 -6.89 -20.91
CA TRP A 146 -10.35 -7.68 -21.94
C TRP A 146 -11.41 -8.42 -22.76
N THR A 147 -11.26 -8.40 -24.08
CA THR A 147 -12.14 -9.13 -24.99
C THR A 147 -11.34 -9.97 -25.97
N PHE A 148 -11.81 -11.19 -26.21
CA PHE A 148 -11.26 -12.04 -27.26
C PHE A 148 -12.35 -12.86 -27.93
N ASP A 149 -12.57 -12.59 -29.22
CA ASP A 149 -13.39 -13.41 -30.09
C ASP A 149 -13.14 -13.00 -31.56
N HIS A 150 -14.08 -13.30 -32.44
CA HIS A 150 -14.26 -12.67 -33.73
C HIS A 150 -14.81 -11.25 -33.60
N GLY A 151 -14.53 -10.49 -34.64
CA GLY A 151 -15.09 -9.18 -34.86
C GLY A 151 -15.22 -8.92 -36.36
N GLY A 152 -16.02 -7.93 -36.71
CA GLY A 152 -16.27 -7.62 -38.10
C GLY A 152 -16.74 -6.19 -38.31
N PRO A 153 -16.74 -5.72 -39.57
CA PRO A 153 -17.23 -4.40 -39.88
C PRO A 153 -18.74 -4.42 -40.11
N GLY A 154 -19.37 -3.28 -39.87
CA GLY A 154 -20.74 -3.04 -40.28
C GLY A 154 -20.95 -3.12 -41.80
N PRO A 155 -22.22 -3.13 -42.24
CA PRO A 155 -22.54 -3.20 -43.66
C PRO A 155 -21.85 -2.10 -44.46
N GLY A 156 -20.92 -2.49 -45.35
CA GLY A 156 -20.18 -1.56 -46.24
C GLY A 156 -18.67 -1.46 -46.02
N GLN A 157 -18.09 -2.18 -45.04
CA GLN A 157 -16.63 -2.22 -44.73
C GLN A 157 -15.99 -0.89 -44.31
N THR A 158 -16.79 0.17 -44.15
CA THR A 158 -16.40 1.48 -43.61
C THR A 158 -17.53 1.93 -42.69
N GLY A 159 -17.49 1.59 -41.41
CA GLY A 159 -18.59 1.79 -40.48
C GLY A 159 -18.30 1.15 -39.11
N PRO A 160 -19.27 1.16 -38.18
CA PRO A 160 -19.07 0.63 -36.84
C PRO A 160 -18.59 -0.82 -36.89
N VAL A 161 -17.73 -1.20 -35.96
CA VAL A 161 -17.25 -2.58 -35.80
C VAL A 161 -18.01 -3.26 -34.66
N TYR A 162 -17.90 -4.57 -34.57
CA TYR A 162 -18.52 -5.35 -33.50
C TYR A 162 -17.59 -6.44 -32.99
N LEU A 163 -17.86 -6.85 -31.75
CA LEU A 163 -17.36 -8.09 -31.17
C LEU A 163 -18.49 -9.12 -31.18
N CYS A 164 -18.15 -10.38 -31.47
CA CYS A 164 -19.10 -11.48 -31.45
C CYS A 164 -19.41 -11.90 -30.01
N LEU A 165 -20.68 -12.20 -29.73
CA LEU A 165 -21.18 -12.79 -28.50
C LEU A 165 -22.03 -14.03 -28.84
N LEU A 166 -22.35 -14.83 -27.84
CA LEU A 166 -23.08 -16.09 -28.01
C LEU A 166 -24.42 -15.93 -28.75
N ASP A 167 -25.11 -14.81 -28.52
CA ASP A 167 -26.47 -14.54 -29.00
C ASP A 167 -26.58 -13.36 -29.99
N GLY A 168 -25.45 -12.81 -30.45
CA GLY A 168 -25.42 -11.73 -31.43
C GLY A 168 -24.09 -10.99 -31.48
N ASN A 169 -24.12 -9.83 -32.13
CA ASN A 169 -22.97 -8.93 -32.23
C ASN A 169 -23.23 -7.73 -31.32
N MET A 170 -22.22 -7.30 -30.55
CA MET A 170 -22.25 -6.05 -29.81
C MET A 170 -21.38 -5.03 -30.54
N TRP A 171 -21.99 -3.94 -30.98
CA TRP A 171 -21.29 -2.88 -31.71
C TRP A 171 -20.43 -2.03 -30.79
N ASP A 172 -19.37 -1.44 -31.33
CA ASP A 172 -18.50 -0.45 -30.67
C ASP A 172 -19.26 0.59 -29.84
N TYR A 173 -20.22 1.29 -30.46
CA TYR A 173 -21.02 2.32 -29.79
C TYR A 173 -21.95 1.76 -28.70
N GLU A 174 -22.36 0.49 -28.79
CA GLU A 174 -23.18 -0.17 -27.76
C GLU A 174 -22.31 -0.57 -26.57
N PHE A 175 -21.11 -1.08 -26.85
CA PHE A 175 -20.13 -1.42 -25.83
C PHE A 175 -19.67 -0.18 -25.06
N ALA A 176 -19.32 0.90 -25.77
CA ALA A 176 -18.94 2.18 -25.16
C ALA A 176 -20.07 2.75 -24.28
N ALA A 177 -21.32 2.65 -24.71
CA ALA A 177 -22.47 3.08 -23.90
C ALA A 177 -22.62 2.33 -22.57
N LEU A 178 -22.05 1.12 -22.45
CA LEU A 178 -22.00 0.35 -21.20
C LEU A 178 -20.78 0.71 -20.34
N THR A 179 -19.64 0.99 -20.95
CA THR A 179 -18.36 1.19 -20.24
C THR A 179 -18.05 2.64 -19.89
N ASP A 180 -18.58 3.60 -20.65
CA ASP A 180 -18.38 5.03 -20.42
C ASP A 180 -18.98 5.54 -19.10
N PRO A 181 -20.17 5.10 -18.68
CA PRO A 181 -20.76 5.56 -17.43
C PRO A 181 -20.03 5.09 -16.17
N ILE A 182 -19.09 4.14 -16.27
CA ILE A 182 -18.35 3.60 -15.14
C ILE A 182 -17.34 4.62 -14.63
N ALA A 183 -17.41 4.93 -13.34
CA ALA A 183 -16.70 6.06 -12.72
C ALA A 183 -15.19 5.83 -12.48
N ALA A 184 -14.65 4.66 -12.83
CA ALA A 184 -13.27 4.24 -12.55
C ALA A 184 -12.25 5.35 -12.77
N HIS A 185 -11.27 5.46 -11.85
CA HIS A 185 -10.16 6.40 -11.95
C HIS A 185 -9.46 6.28 -13.29
N LYS A 186 -9.14 5.04 -13.68
CA LYS A 186 -8.55 4.67 -14.96
C LYS A 186 -9.25 3.44 -15.52
N LYS A 187 -9.33 3.38 -16.84
CA LYS A 187 -9.81 2.22 -17.60
C LYS A 187 -8.72 1.73 -18.54
N VAL A 188 -8.53 0.42 -18.65
CA VAL A 188 -7.66 -0.18 -19.66
C VAL A 188 -8.46 -1.19 -20.46
N PHE A 189 -8.41 -1.09 -21.78
CA PHE A 189 -9.06 -2.01 -22.70
C PHE A 189 -8.00 -2.76 -23.49
N TRP A 190 -8.00 -4.09 -23.39
CA TRP A 190 -7.22 -4.99 -24.26
C TRP A 190 -8.17 -5.77 -25.15
N MET A 191 -8.03 -5.64 -26.46
CA MET A 191 -9.00 -6.19 -27.41
C MET A 191 -8.33 -7.01 -28.52
N GLN A 192 -8.48 -8.33 -28.44
CA GLN A 192 -8.03 -9.25 -29.46
C GLN A 192 -9.22 -9.75 -30.29
N GLN A 193 -9.65 -8.98 -31.28
CA GLN A 193 -10.59 -9.49 -32.29
C GLN A 193 -10.26 -8.87 -33.64
N CYS A 194 -10.71 -9.48 -34.73
CA CYS A 194 -10.56 -8.84 -36.04
C CYS A 194 -11.20 -7.45 -36.03
N ARG A 195 -10.47 -6.45 -36.52
CA ARG A 195 -10.86 -5.03 -36.54
C ARG A 195 -11.05 -4.41 -35.15
N SER A 196 -10.43 -4.99 -34.11
CA SER A 196 -10.52 -4.49 -32.74
C SER A 196 -10.13 -3.02 -32.62
N GLY A 197 -9.15 -2.55 -33.39
CA GLY A 197 -8.77 -1.14 -33.44
C GLY A 197 -9.90 -0.20 -33.83
N GLY A 198 -10.97 -0.69 -34.46
CA GLY A 198 -12.16 0.12 -34.79
C GLY A 198 -13.00 0.55 -33.58
N PHE A 199 -12.72 0.06 -32.37
CA PHE A 199 -13.39 0.49 -31.14
C PHE A 199 -12.77 1.75 -30.51
N TYR A 200 -11.58 2.16 -30.97
CA TYR A 200 -10.79 3.18 -30.27
C TYR A 200 -11.49 4.54 -30.20
N ASP A 201 -12.24 4.94 -31.24
CA ASP A 201 -12.85 6.25 -31.35
C ASP A 201 -14.07 6.41 -30.43
N ASP A 202 -14.72 5.30 -30.07
CA ASP A 202 -15.79 5.27 -29.07
C ASP A 202 -15.27 5.06 -27.65
N LEU A 203 -14.11 4.41 -27.45
CA LEU A 203 -13.55 4.09 -26.12
C LEU A 203 -12.45 5.04 -25.65
N GLU A 204 -11.87 5.88 -26.53
CA GLU A 204 -10.79 6.79 -26.14
C GLU A 204 -11.26 7.86 -25.15
N ALA A 205 -10.51 8.05 -24.07
CA ALA A 205 -10.74 9.10 -23.09
C ALA A 205 -9.46 9.48 -22.38
N ILE A 206 -9.45 10.63 -21.71
CA ILE A 206 -8.27 11.15 -20.97
C ILE A 206 -7.82 10.24 -19.82
N ASN A 207 -8.70 9.35 -19.34
CA ASN A 207 -8.42 8.41 -18.26
C ASN A 207 -8.45 6.95 -18.75
N THR A 208 -8.35 6.73 -20.06
CA THR A 208 -8.43 5.40 -20.66
C THR A 208 -7.19 5.13 -21.50
N VAL A 209 -6.66 3.91 -21.39
CA VAL A 209 -5.69 3.35 -22.34
C VAL A 209 -6.38 2.25 -23.12
N PHE A 210 -6.41 2.39 -24.43
CA PHE A 210 -6.97 1.40 -25.34
C PHE A 210 -5.84 0.74 -26.12
N HIS A 211 -5.77 -0.58 -26.08
CA HIS A 211 -4.76 -1.37 -26.78
C HIS A 211 -5.43 -2.55 -27.48
N SER A 212 -5.20 -2.70 -28.78
CA SER A 212 -5.87 -3.71 -29.57
C SER A 212 -4.95 -4.36 -30.58
N ALA A 213 -5.21 -5.63 -30.87
CA ALA A 213 -4.39 -6.47 -31.75
C ALA A 213 -4.19 -5.93 -33.17
N CYS A 214 -5.13 -5.17 -33.74
CA CYS A 214 -5.01 -4.74 -35.14
C CYS A 214 -5.73 -3.43 -35.43
N GLN A 215 -5.41 -2.79 -36.55
CA GLN A 215 -6.09 -1.57 -37.02
C GLN A 215 -7.57 -1.83 -37.38
N PRO A 216 -8.41 -0.78 -37.50
CA PRO A 216 -9.84 -0.90 -37.83
C PRO A 216 -10.16 -1.68 -39.12
N GLU A 217 -9.22 -1.72 -40.08
CA GLU A 217 -9.39 -2.41 -41.36
C GLU A 217 -8.83 -3.82 -41.43
N GLU A 218 -8.17 -4.28 -40.36
CA GLU A 218 -7.29 -5.45 -40.35
C GLU A 218 -7.89 -6.65 -39.62
N TYR A 219 -7.18 -7.78 -39.66
CA TYR A 219 -7.59 -9.03 -39.03
C TYR A 219 -6.54 -9.45 -38.02
N ALA A 220 -6.94 -9.60 -36.76
CA ALA A 220 -6.13 -10.25 -35.73
C ALA A 220 -5.89 -11.73 -36.07
N ARG A 221 -4.77 -12.30 -35.60
CA ARG A 221 -4.28 -13.63 -36.03
C ARG A 221 -3.88 -14.51 -34.86
N PRO A 222 -3.84 -15.83 -35.10
CA PRO A 222 -3.20 -16.75 -34.17
C PRO A 222 -1.69 -16.58 -34.19
N ALA A 223 -1.05 -16.70 -33.04
CA ALA A 223 0.40 -16.78 -32.92
C ALA A 223 0.96 -17.91 -33.81
N ASP A 224 2.05 -17.64 -34.52
CA ASP A 224 2.46 -18.41 -35.69
C ASP A 224 3.82 -19.13 -35.56
N ASN A 225 4.46 -19.00 -34.39
CA ASN A 225 5.75 -19.60 -34.04
C ASN A 225 6.91 -19.11 -34.94
N VAL A 226 6.86 -17.88 -35.43
CA VAL A 226 8.02 -17.23 -36.07
C VAL A 226 8.33 -15.86 -35.47
N ASP A 227 9.59 -15.44 -35.56
CA ASP A 227 9.98 -14.05 -35.26
C ASP A 227 9.86 -13.19 -36.53
N LEU A 228 10.06 -11.88 -36.36
CA LEU A 228 10.18 -10.89 -37.44
C LEU A 228 11.19 -11.25 -38.55
N SER A 229 12.17 -12.10 -38.27
CA SER A 229 13.18 -12.57 -39.24
C SER A 229 12.77 -13.87 -39.95
N GLY A 230 11.59 -14.42 -39.62
CA GLY A 230 11.10 -15.71 -40.10
C GLY A 230 11.84 -16.91 -39.52
N ASN A 231 12.60 -16.73 -38.43
CA ASN A 231 13.15 -17.84 -37.67
C ASN A 231 12.03 -18.48 -36.88
N GLN A 232 12.06 -19.81 -36.74
CA GLN A 232 11.11 -20.48 -35.87
C GLN A 232 11.37 -20.07 -34.41
N VAL A 233 10.36 -19.51 -33.78
CA VAL A 233 10.32 -19.28 -32.34
C VAL A 233 9.37 -20.31 -31.78
N GLU A 234 9.89 -21.18 -30.91
CA GLU A 234 9.01 -22.05 -30.16
C GLU A 234 8.26 -21.16 -29.16
N GLU A 235 6.98 -20.87 -29.42
CA GLU A 235 6.05 -20.26 -28.45
C GLU A 235 5.62 -21.28 -27.36
N TRP A 236 6.34 -22.41 -27.34
CA TRP A 236 6.46 -23.44 -26.31
C TRP A 236 5.21 -24.10 -25.73
N ASP A 237 4.03 -23.90 -26.30
CA ASP A 237 2.88 -24.73 -25.94
C ASP A 237 2.90 -26.14 -26.63
N PHE A 238 4.12 -26.70 -26.76
CA PHE A 238 4.43 -27.92 -27.48
C PHE A 238 4.59 -29.12 -26.52
N TYR A 239 3.64 -30.06 -26.63
CA TYR A 239 3.84 -31.49 -26.40
C TYR A 239 4.10 -32.00 -24.96
N TYR A 240 3.57 -31.39 -23.90
CA TYR A 240 3.68 -32.01 -22.56
C TYR A 240 2.51 -32.91 -22.14
N SER A 241 1.41 -32.98 -22.91
CA SER A 241 0.30 -33.94 -22.66
C SER A 241 -0.19 -34.72 -23.90
N GLY A 242 0.71 -35.36 -24.64
CA GLY A 242 0.29 -36.45 -25.55
C GLY A 242 -0.08 -36.05 -26.98
N GLY A 243 0.38 -34.89 -27.46
CA GLY A 243 0.36 -34.53 -28.88
C GLY A 243 -0.66 -33.46 -29.31
N ASP A 244 -1.27 -32.77 -28.35
CA ASP A 244 -2.15 -31.62 -28.60
C ASP A 244 -1.36 -30.31 -28.69
N TYR A 245 -1.89 -29.36 -29.47
CA TYR A 245 -1.36 -28.01 -29.65
C TYR A 245 -2.29 -27.04 -28.94
N TYR A 246 -1.75 -26.19 -28.09
CA TYR A 246 -2.47 -25.09 -27.46
C TYR A 246 -2.10 -23.82 -28.21
N ARG A 247 -3.10 -23.15 -28.77
CA ARG A 247 -2.91 -21.98 -29.63
C ARG A 247 -3.35 -20.73 -28.88
N HIS A 248 -2.76 -19.62 -29.23
CA HIS A 248 -3.05 -18.30 -28.68
C HIS A 248 -3.27 -17.33 -29.84
N GLY A 249 -3.93 -16.20 -29.59
CA GLY A 249 -3.75 -15.07 -30.52
C GLY A 249 -2.41 -14.40 -30.30
N GLU A 250 -1.86 -13.82 -31.36
CA GLU A 250 -0.51 -13.25 -31.37
C GLU A 250 -0.39 -12.11 -30.35
N PHE A 251 -1.29 -11.14 -30.43
CA PHE A 251 -1.44 -10.07 -29.44
C PHE A 251 -1.46 -10.60 -27.99
N ASN A 252 -2.35 -11.53 -27.66
CA ASN A 252 -2.54 -12.06 -26.31
C ASN A 252 -1.29 -12.78 -25.82
N PHE A 253 -0.62 -13.54 -26.68
CA PHE A 253 0.64 -14.19 -26.36
C PHE A 253 1.69 -13.15 -25.97
N HIS A 254 1.87 -12.11 -26.77
CA HIS A 254 2.88 -11.08 -26.53
C HIS A 254 2.55 -10.23 -25.30
N VAL A 255 1.33 -9.70 -25.16
CA VAL A 255 0.97 -8.86 -24.01
C VAL A 255 0.99 -9.62 -22.70
N TYR A 256 0.52 -10.88 -22.68
CA TYR A 256 0.63 -11.76 -21.51
C TYR A 256 2.10 -11.95 -21.14
N SER A 257 2.90 -12.43 -22.10
CA SER A 257 4.27 -12.86 -21.82
C SER A 257 5.16 -11.70 -21.40
N ALA A 258 5.02 -10.54 -22.05
CA ALA A 258 5.73 -9.33 -21.66
C ALA A 258 5.34 -8.88 -20.25
N THR A 259 4.05 -8.89 -19.93
CA THR A 259 3.51 -8.34 -18.68
C THR A 259 3.86 -9.20 -17.46
N ILE A 260 4.06 -10.51 -17.64
CA ILE A 260 4.48 -11.42 -16.55
C ILE A 260 5.97 -11.78 -16.59
N GLY A 261 6.66 -11.57 -17.72
CA GLY A 261 8.07 -11.91 -17.89
C GLY A 261 8.33 -13.36 -18.30
N GLU A 262 7.30 -14.12 -18.69
CA GLU A 262 7.41 -15.50 -19.16
C GLU A 262 6.26 -15.86 -20.12
N SER A 263 6.51 -16.77 -21.06
CA SER A 263 5.49 -17.34 -21.95
C SER A 263 4.48 -18.21 -21.19
N PRO A 264 3.30 -18.54 -21.76
CA PRO A 264 2.36 -19.52 -21.19
C PRO A 264 2.96 -20.89 -20.82
N ALA A 265 4.08 -21.25 -21.46
CA ALA A 265 4.82 -22.49 -21.23
C ALA A 265 6.01 -22.34 -20.26
N PHE A 266 6.07 -21.26 -19.47
CA PHE A 266 7.09 -21.00 -18.45
C PHE A 266 8.51 -20.78 -18.99
N VAL A 267 8.63 -20.27 -20.22
CA VAL A 267 9.90 -19.85 -20.82
C VAL A 267 10.07 -18.34 -20.62
N ASP A 268 11.22 -17.92 -20.12
CA ASP A 268 11.52 -16.54 -19.72
C ASP A 268 12.02 -15.64 -20.89
N ASN A 269 11.99 -16.14 -22.13
CA ASN A 269 12.52 -15.43 -23.29
C ASN A 269 11.77 -15.79 -24.58
N TYR A 270 11.73 -14.82 -25.50
CA TYR A 270 11.29 -14.95 -26.87
C TYR A 270 12.51 -14.99 -27.80
N ASN A 271 12.81 -16.16 -28.38
CA ASN A 271 13.99 -16.38 -29.23
C ASN A 271 15.34 -15.92 -28.63
N GLY A 272 15.54 -16.14 -27.34
CA GLY A 272 16.74 -15.71 -26.61
C GLY A 272 16.72 -14.26 -26.13
N GLN A 273 15.67 -13.49 -26.43
CA GLN A 273 15.42 -12.17 -25.85
C GLN A 273 14.53 -12.32 -24.60
N PRO A 274 15.01 -11.99 -23.39
CA PRO A 274 14.18 -12.07 -22.19
C PRO A 274 12.91 -11.21 -22.28
N TYR A 275 11.77 -11.74 -21.85
CA TYR A 275 10.52 -10.96 -21.79
C TYR A 275 10.62 -9.76 -20.83
N THR A 276 11.50 -9.86 -19.83
CA THR A 276 11.80 -8.75 -18.91
C THR A 276 12.40 -7.53 -19.60
N GLU A 277 12.89 -7.64 -20.85
CA GLU A 277 13.33 -6.47 -21.63
C GLU A 277 12.17 -5.56 -22.06
N ALA A 278 10.92 -5.99 -21.89
CA ALA A 278 9.75 -5.12 -22.03
C ALA A 278 9.74 -3.97 -21.01
N ASP A 279 10.39 -4.12 -19.84
CA ASP A 279 10.59 -3.04 -18.88
C ASP A 279 11.66 -2.05 -19.40
N GLU A 280 11.26 -1.21 -20.36
CA GLU A 280 12.15 -0.27 -21.03
C GLU A 280 12.74 0.74 -20.04
N ASN A 281 11.94 1.12 -19.04
CA ASN A 281 12.34 2.12 -18.09
C ASN A 281 13.23 1.54 -16.96
N ASN A 282 13.22 0.22 -16.72
CA ASN A 282 13.92 -0.50 -15.65
C ASN A 282 13.40 -0.16 -14.24
N ASP A 283 12.09 -0.08 -14.04
CA ASP A 283 11.47 0.07 -12.71
C ASP A 283 10.92 -1.23 -12.12
N ASN A 284 11.18 -2.37 -12.77
CA ASN A 284 10.72 -3.72 -12.47
C ASN A 284 9.21 -3.92 -12.63
N TYR A 285 8.49 -2.98 -13.25
CA TYR A 285 7.07 -3.11 -13.54
C TYR A 285 6.81 -2.89 -15.03
N ILE A 286 5.87 -3.65 -15.59
CA ILE A 286 5.46 -3.48 -16.99
C ILE A 286 4.24 -2.58 -17.02
N SER A 287 4.42 -1.37 -17.54
CA SER A 287 3.32 -0.47 -17.85
C SER A 287 2.53 -0.94 -19.07
N VAL A 288 1.32 -0.43 -19.25
CA VAL A 288 0.49 -0.75 -20.43
C VAL A 288 1.17 -0.29 -21.72
N LEU A 289 1.89 0.84 -21.68
CA LEU A 289 2.67 1.31 -22.83
C LEU A 289 3.84 0.38 -23.14
N GLU A 290 4.55 -0.13 -22.13
CA GLU A 290 5.66 -1.07 -22.32
C GLU A 290 5.17 -2.42 -22.89
N SER A 291 4.02 -2.91 -22.43
CA SER A 291 3.38 -4.10 -23.00
C SER A 291 3.03 -3.91 -24.48
N TYR A 292 2.49 -2.74 -24.87
CA TYR A 292 2.28 -2.38 -26.27
C TYR A 292 3.58 -2.29 -27.06
N ASN A 293 4.59 -1.57 -26.56
CA ASN A 293 5.88 -1.43 -27.26
C ASN A 293 6.54 -2.78 -27.51
N TRP A 294 6.42 -3.72 -26.57
CA TRP A 294 6.87 -5.09 -26.76
C TRP A 294 6.08 -5.78 -27.87
N GLU A 295 4.75 -5.75 -27.81
CA GLU A 295 3.90 -6.45 -28.77
C GLU A 295 4.06 -5.91 -30.20
N ASP A 296 4.02 -4.58 -30.39
CA ASP A 296 4.28 -3.91 -31.69
C ASP A 296 5.66 -4.27 -32.27
N ALA A 297 6.67 -4.42 -31.40
CA ALA A 297 8.02 -4.77 -31.83
C ALA A 297 8.22 -6.26 -32.15
N HIS A 298 7.25 -7.12 -31.85
CA HIS A 298 7.36 -8.57 -32.04
C HIS A 298 6.25 -9.18 -32.92
N GLU A 299 5.31 -8.37 -33.38
CA GLU A 299 4.27 -8.76 -34.33
C GLU A 299 4.88 -9.33 -35.63
N SER A 300 4.75 -10.64 -35.81
CA SER A 300 5.53 -11.42 -36.74
C SER A 300 4.82 -11.69 -38.07
N ILE A 301 3.50 -11.46 -38.17
CA ILE A 301 2.77 -11.91 -39.35
C ILE A 301 3.07 -11.11 -40.63
N ASP A 302 3.74 -9.94 -40.52
CA ASP A 302 4.30 -9.19 -41.64
C ASP A 302 5.73 -9.62 -42.06
N VAL A 303 6.04 -10.93 -42.04
CA VAL A 303 7.31 -11.39 -42.67
C VAL A 303 7.25 -11.23 -44.20
N GLY A 304 7.70 -10.07 -44.69
CA GLY A 304 7.99 -9.79 -46.09
C GLY A 304 6.84 -9.20 -46.92
N GLY A 305 5.84 -8.57 -46.31
CA GLY A 305 4.72 -7.92 -47.02
C GLY A 305 3.78 -8.90 -47.71
N MET A 306 3.82 -10.19 -47.32
CA MET A 306 3.06 -11.26 -47.97
C MET A 306 1.60 -11.34 -47.47
N TYR A 307 1.34 -10.85 -46.26
CA TYR A 307 0.00 -10.69 -45.67
C TYR A 307 -0.09 -9.28 -45.05
N PRO A 308 -0.85 -8.33 -45.62
CA PRO A 308 -1.09 -7.07 -44.93
C PRO A 308 -1.94 -7.33 -43.68
N GLY A 309 -1.47 -6.84 -42.54
CA GLY A 309 -2.27 -6.54 -41.36
C GLY A 309 -2.18 -7.55 -40.22
N GLU A 310 -1.61 -7.05 -39.13
CA GLU A 310 -2.03 -7.10 -37.73
C GLU A 310 -1.31 -5.95 -37.00
N ASP A 311 -1.39 -4.71 -37.52
CA ASP A 311 -0.65 -3.59 -36.91
C ASP A 311 -1.36 -3.18 -35.60
N PRO A 312 -0.74 -3.36 -34.42
CA PRO A 312 -1.42 -3.10 -33.16
C PRO A 312 -1.76 -1.62 -33.02
N LEU A 313 -2.88 -1.33 -32.37
CA LEU A 313 -3.34 0.05 -32.15
C LEU A 313 -3.34 0.37 -30.66
N LEU A 314 -2.61 1.42 -30.30
CA LEU A 314 -2.67 2.07 -29.00
C LEU A 314 -3.36 3.45 -29.13
N SER A 315 -4.39 3.69 -28.31
CA SER A 315 -4.91 5.04 -28.03
C SER A 315 -4.71 5.36 -26.54
N ASP A 316 -3.98 6.44 -26.27
CA ASP A 316 -3.67 6.94 -24.94
C ASP A 316 -3.79 8.47 -24.92
N LEU A 317 -5.01 8.97 -25.10
CA LEU A 317 -5.30 10.41 -25.17
C LEU A 317 -4.84 11.17 -23.91
N GLY A 318 -4.84 10.49 -22.76
CA GLY A 318 -4.38 11.00 -21.47
C GLY A 318 -2.86 11.06 -21.33
N ASN A 319 -2.10 10.33 -22.15
CA ASN A 319 -0.68 10.02 -21.93
C ASN A 319 -0.45 9.36 -20.55
N ILE A 320 -1.32 8.43 -20.16
CA ILE A 320 -1.28 7.73 -18.87
C ILE A 320 -0.71 6.32 -18.98
N GLY A 321 -0.49 5.79 -20.19
CA GLY A 321 -0.06 4.42 -20.45
C GLY A 321 1.29 4.08 -19.86
N ALA A 322 2.24 5.01 -19.88
CA ALA A 322 3.57 4.85 -19.26
C ALA A 322 3.53 4.83 -17.71
N ASN A 323 2.44 5.33 -17.12
CA ASN A 323 2.25 5.47 -15.67
C ASN A 323 1.07 4.62 -15.18
N THR A 324 0.68 3.60 -15.93
CA THR A 324 -0.42 2.69 -15.61
C THR A 324 0.07 1.27 -15.81
N SER A 325 -0.02 0.41 -14.79
CA SER A 325 0.12 -1.04 -14.93
C SER A 325 -1.12 -1.74 -14.38
N LEU A 326 -1.24 -3.04 -14.67
CA LEU A 326 -2.32 -3.86 -14.11
C LEU A 326 -2.13 -4.10 -12.60
N GLU A 327 -0.90 -4.09 -12.10
CA GLU A 327 -0.61 -4.29 -10.68
C GLU A 327 -0.85 -3.02 -9.86
N TYR A 328 -0.33 -1.90 -10.37
CA TYR A 328 -0.43 -0.55 -9.81
C TYR A 328 -0.99 0.41 -10.87
N PRO A 329 -2.30 0.69 -10.84
CA PRO A 329 -2.98 1.57 -11.79
C PRO A 329 -2.31 2.94 -11.93
N THR A 330 -1.64 3.44 -10.91
CA THR A 330 -0.76 4.60 -10.99
C THR A 330 0.66 4.23 -10.62
N LEU A 331 1.60 4.35 -11.56
CA LEU A 331 3.04 4.15 -11.35
C LEU A 331 3.78 5.49 -11.40
N LEU A 332 4.57 5.77 -10.37
CA LEU A 332 5.46 6.92 -10.27
C LEU A 332 6.91 6.44 -10.35
N HIS A 333 7.57 6.77 -11.46
CA HIS A 333 8.98 6.42 -11.73
C HIS A 333 9.82 7.61 -12.23
N THR A 334 9.22 8.81 -12.28
CA THR A 334 9.87 10.06 -12.67
C THR A 334 9.51 11.20 -11.71
N ASP A 335 10.40 12.20 -11.64
CA ASP A 335 10.22 13.39 -10.82
C ASP A 335 8.93 14.18 -11.13
N ILE A 336 8.32 14.70 -10.07
CA ILE A 336 7.17 15.59 -10.12
C ILE A 336 7.67 17.02 -10.42
N THR A 337 7.54 17.41 -11.69
CA THR A 337 8.02 18.72 -12.22
C THR A 337 6.89 19.73 -12.48
N VAL A 338 5.64 19.31 -12.30
CA VAL A 338 4.43 20.14 -12.25
C VAL A 338 3.63 19.77 -11.00
N ASN A 339 2.58 20.51 -10.68
CA ASN A 339 1.74 20.11 -9.54
C ASN A 339 0.88 18.93 -9.98
N GLU A 340 0.96 17.84 -9.22
CA GLU A 340 0.27 16.59 -9.54
C GLU A 340 -0.62 16.13 -8.38
N THR A 341 -1.71 15.49 -8.75
CA THR A 341 -2.69 14.94 -7.82
C THR A 341 -2.99 13.51 -8.25
N TYR A 342 -2.71 12.55 -7.38
CA TYR A 342 -2.98 11.14 -7.64
C TYR A 342 -3.98 10.59 -6.62
N ARG A 343 -4.72 9.59 -7.09
CA ARG A 343 -5.69 8.85 -6.30
C ARG A 343 -5.51 7.36 -6.52
N GLY A 344 -5.96 6.62 -5.53
CA GLY A 344 -6.10 5.19 -5.57
C GLY A 344 -4.83 4.41 -5.37
N LEU A 345 -4.65 3.33 -6.13
CA LEU A 345 -3.55 2.40 -5.92
C LEU A 345 -2.32 2.90 -6.67
N ILE A 346 -1.33 3.35 -5.90
CA ILE A 346 -0.15 4.07 -6.38
C ILE A 346 1.10 3.29 -6.02
N GLY A 347 1.90 2.93 -7.01
CA GLY A 347 3.25 2.38 -6.84
C GLY A 347 4.32 3.43 -7.11
N ILE A 348 5.28 3.59 -6.20
CA ILE A 348 6.49 4.40 -6.40
C ILE A 348 7.63 3.42 -6.66
N SER A 349 7.96 3.20 -7.93
CA SER A 349 8.87 2.14 -8.38
C SER A 349 10.33 2.60 -8.51
N LYS A 350 10.57 3.91 -8.52
CA LYS A 350 11.90 4.54 -8.48
C LYS A 350 11.92 5.73 -7.54
N ASP A 351 13.12 6.22 -7.25
CA ASP A 351 13.30 7.49 -6.57
C ASP A 351 12.55 8.58 -7.33
N VAL A 352 11.63 9.26 -6.64
CA VAL A 352 10.82 10.34 -7.20
C VAL A 352 11.05 11.59 -6.38
N HIS A 353 11.55 12.64 -7.03
CA HIS A 353 11.64 13.97 -6.42
C HIS A 353 10.38 14.78 -6.71
N ILE A 354 9.78 15.34 -5.66
CA ILE A 354 8.90 16.50 -5.80
C ILE A 354 9.78 17.73 -5.88
N THR A 355 9.92 18.27 -7.08
CA THR A 355 10.90 19.33 -7.33
C THR A 355 10.49 20.67 -6.72
N SER A 356 11.47 21.53 -6.44
CA SER A 356 11.25 22.83 -5.79
C SER A 356 10.15 23.67 -6.46
N GLY A 357 9.23 24.20 -5.65
CA GLY A 357 8.08 24.97 -6.11
C GLY A 357 6.91 24.13 -6.66
N LYS A 358 6.98 22.81 -6.54
CA LYS A 358 5.94 21.87 -6.97
C LYS A 358 5.29 21.16 -5.80
N GLN A 359 4.18 20.51 -6.10
CA GLN A 359 3.37 19.80 -5.13
C GLN A 359 2.96 18.43 -5.66
N LEU A 360 2.99 17.44 -4.78
CA LEU A 360 2.31 16.16 -4.95
C LEU A 360 1.18 16.07 -3.92
N GLN A 361 -0.03 15.78 -4.38
CA GLN A 361 -1.18 15.53 -3.53
C GLN A 361 -1.65 14.09 -3.69
N LEU A 362 -1.70 13.36 -2.57
CA LEU A 362 -2.27 12.02 -2.48
C LEU A 362 -3.68 12.16 -1.91
N ILE A 363 -4.69 11.91 -2.73
CA ILE A 363 -6.09 12.09 -2.37
C ILE A 363 -6.53 11.07 -1.32
N SER A 364 -7.53 11.45 -0.53
CA SER A 364 -8.13 10.64 0.49
C SER A 364 -8.44 9.21 0.02
N ASN A 365 -8.29 8.23 0.90
CA ASN A 365 -8.47 6.78 0.64
C ASN A 365 -7.45 6.14 -0.34
N SER A 366 -6.42 6.87 -0.80
CA SER A 366 -5.39 6.28 -1.65
C SER A 366 -4.53 5.26 -0.90
N GLU A 367 -4.02 4.27 -1.62
CA GLU A 367 -3.05 3.31 -1.14
C GLU A 367 -1.74 3.47 -1.90
N VAL A 368 -0.67 3.84 -1.18
CA VAL A 368 0.64 4.10 -1.74
C VAL A 368 1.62 3.03 -1.31
N TYR A 369 2.34 2.47 -2.27
CA TYR A 369 3.40 1.49 -2.03
C TYR A 369 4.72 2.08 -2.51
N LEU A 370 5.69 2.19 -1.61
CA LEU A 370 7.09 2.40 -1.98
C LEU A 370 7.66 1.03 -2.35
N LEU A 371 7.93 0.87 -3.64
CA LEU A 371 8.33 -0.40 -4.25
C LEU A 371 9.85 -0.42 -4.41
N ASN A 372 10.40 -1.59 -4.74
CA ASN A 372 11.85 -1.77 -4.88
C ASN A 372 12.60 -1.18 -3.66
N ASN A 373 13.69 -0.45 -3.92
CA ASN A 373 14.41 0.37 -2.93
C ASN A 373 14.16 1.88 -3.17
N ALA A 374 12.98 2.23 -3.70
CA ALA A 374 12.65 3.61 -4.07
C ALA A 374 12.33 4.48 -2.84
N ASP A 375 12.77 5.73 -2.92
CA ASP A 375 12.42 6.79 -1.96
C ASP A 375 11.51 7.86 -2.60
N LEU A 376 10.57 8.39 -1.81
CA LEU A 376 9.86 9.62 -2.17
C LEU A 376 10.54 10.82 -1.51
N ILE A 377 11.02 11.76 -2.32
CA ILE A 377 11.85 12.87 -1.85
C ILE A 377 11.15 14.19 -2.11
N VAL A 378 10.83 14.92 -1.04
CA VAL A 378 10.28 16.27 -1.14
C VAL A 378 11.44 17.26 -1.12
N ASP A 379 11.77 17.89 -2.25
CA ASP A 379 12.87 18.85 -2.30
C ASP A 379 12.56 20.11 -1.50
N ALA A 380 13.62 20.86 -1.16
CA ALA A 380 13.45 22.15 -0.51
C ALA A 380 12.56 23.10 -1.33
N GLY A 381 11.51 23.64 -0.70
CA GLY A 381 10.51 24.48 -1.33
C GLY A 381 9.44 23.73 -2.14
N ALA A 382 9.41 22.40 -2.08
CA ALA A 382 8.31 21.57 -2.57
C ALA A 382 7.34 21.17 -1.44
N THR A 383 6.17 20.64 -1.79
CA THR A 383 5.16 20.23 -0.81
C THR A 383 4.62 18.83 -1.11
N LEU A 384 4.56 17.98 -0.09
CA LEU A 384 3.76 16.74 -0.13
C LEU A 384 2.48 16.94 0.68
N ILE A 385 1.33 16.66 0.08
CA ILE A 385 0.03 16.64 0.77
C ILE A 385 -0.47 15.19 0.79
N ILE A 386 -0.71 14.68 1.99
CA ILE A 386 -1.34 13.39 2.25
C ILE A 386 -2.71 13.70 2.85
N GLU A 387 -3.79 13.38 2.16
CA GLU A 387 -5.14 13.60 2.68
C GLU A 387 -5.59 12.50 3.66
N ASP A 388 -6.87 12.55 4.08
CA ASP A 388 -7.44 11.66 5.08
C ASP A 388 -7.50 10.20 4.59
N ASN A 389 -7.35 9.25 5.51
CA ASN A 389 -7.46 7.81 5.24
C ASN A 389 -6.46 7.26 4.20
N VAL A 390 -5.40 7.98 3.86
CA VAL A 390 -4.34 7.45 2.98
C VAL A 390 -3.54 6.38 3.72
N THR A 391 -3.27 5.26 3.05
CA THR A 391 -2.34 4.24 3.54
C THR A 391 -1.03 4.31 2.76
N ILE A 392 0.10 4.26 3.46
CA ILE A 392 1.43 4.26 2.85
C ILE A 392 2.23 3.06 3.38
N SER A 393 2.70 2.24 2.45
CA SER A 393 3.36 0.97 2.72
C SER A 393 4.78 0.97 2.15
N GLY A 394 5.76 0.51 2.93
CA GLY A 394 7.16 0.44 2.50
C GLY A 394 7.98 -0.56 3.31
N ASN A 395 9.19 -0.89 2.88
CA ASN A 395 10.06 -1.85 3.55
C ASN A 395 11.29 -1.17 4.19
N ALA A 396 12.22 -1.96 4.73
CA ALA A 396 13.43 -1.48 5.41
C ALA A 396 14.46 -0.76 4.53
N THR A 397 14.17 -0.54 3.26
CA THR A 397 15.01 0.25 2.35
C THR A 397 14.34 1.53 1.89
N ASN A 398 13.01 1.62 1.98
CA ASN A 398 12.24 2.76 1.50
C ASN A 398 12.09 3.86 2.54
N LYS A 399 12.03 5.11 2.07
CA LYS A 399 11.84 6.31 2.90
C LYS A 399 10.98 7.35 2.21
N ILE A 400 10.34 8.17 3.03
CA ILE A 400 9.82 9.48 2.62
C ILE A 400 10.71 10.53 3.26
N ILE A 401 11.46 11.27 2.44
CA ILE A 401 12.44 12.26 2.89
C ILE A 401 11.88 13.66 2.60
N VAL A 402 11.56 14.41 3.64
CA VAL A 402 10.93 15.72 3.50
C VAL A 402 11.93 16.84 3.76
N ASN A 403 12.53 17.38 2.69
CA ASN A 403 13.36 18.59 2.75
C ASN A 403 12.54 19.88 2.49
N GLY A 404 11.34 19.73 1.95
CA GLY A 404 10.36 20.80 1.71
C GLY A 404 9.36 20.93 2.86
N ASP A 405 8.08 20.92 2.53
CA ASP A 405 6.95 20.94 3.47
C ASP A 405 6.10 19.67 3.33
N ILE A 406 5.41 19.29 4.39
CA ILE A 406 4.45 18.18 4.39
C ILE A 406 3.15 18.57 5.11
N GLN A 407 2.02 18.08 4.60
CA GLN A 407 0.72 18.13 5.25
C GLN A 407 0.18 16.70 5.33
N ILE A 408 -0.31 16.30 6.52
CA ILE A 408 -0.83 14.97 6.77
C ILE A 408 -2.26 15.11 7.29
N GLY A 409 -3.20 14.46 6.62
CA GLY A 409 -4.59 14.36 7.03
C GLY A 409 -4.79 13.40 8.21
N GLN A 410 -6.03 13.16 8.56
CA GLN A 410 -6.42 12.27 9.66
C GLN A 410 -6.60 10.83 9.19
N ASN A 411 -6.51 9.87 10.11
CA ASN A 411 -6.60 8.43 9.85
C ASN A 411 -5.59 7.92 8.81
N VAL A 412 -4.50 8.67 8.59
CA VAL A 412 -3.40 8.20 7.73
C VAL A 412 -2.71 7.03 8.43
N THR A 413 -2.36 6.01 7.66
CA THR A 413 -1.65 4.83 8.19
C THR A 413 -0.35 4.59 7.45
N PHE A 414 0.75 4.47 8.19
CA PHE A 414 2.04 4.01 7.67
C PHE A 414 2.28 2.56 8.09
N ASN A 415 2.51 1.68 7.12
CA ASN A 415 2.65 0.25 7.33
C ASN A 415 3.97 -0.29 6.78
N LYS A 416 4.56 -1.24 7.51
CA LYS A 416 5.60 -2.09 6.94
C LYS A 416 5.02 -3.04 5.89
N HIS A 417 5.65 -3.06 4.73
CA HIS A 417 5.49 -4.07 3.69
C HIS A 417 6.70 -4.99 3.67
N GLY A 418 6.47 -6.31 3.63
CA GLY A 418 7.52 -7.33 3.66
C GLY A 418 7.85 -7.88 5.06
N SER A 419 8.84 -8.78 5.13
CA SER A 419 9.05 -9.68 6.28
C SER A 419 10.24 -9.36 7.19
N THR A 420 11.09 -8.39 6.83
CA THR A 420 12.34 -8.10 7.55
C THR A 420 12.49 -6.63 7.89
N GLY A 421 12.96 -6.34 9.10
CA GLY A 421 13.24 -4.98 9.58
C GLY A 421 11.98 -4.15 9.79
N TYR A 422 12.18 -2.84 9.87
CA TYR A 422 11.13 -1.83 10.00
C TYR A 422 11.09 -1.00 8.72
N PHE A 423 9.92 -0.52 8.33
CA PHE A 423 9.86 0.54 7.32
C PHE A 423 10.56 1.78 7.89
N TYR A 424 11.54 2.35 7.17
CA TYR A 424 12.20 3.58 7.63
C TYR A 424 11.26 4.78 7.67
N GLY A 425 10.13 4.70 6.96
CA GLY A 425 9.00 5.58 7.17
C GLY A 425 9.28 7.02 6.77
N LEU A 426 9.02 7.92 7.71
CA LEU A 426 8.97 9.36 7.49
C LEU A 426 10.18 10.05 8.13
N VAL A 427 10.94 10.79 7.31
CA VAL A 427 12.09 11.58 7.74
C VAL A 427 11.84 13.06 7.45
N LEU A 428 11.50 13.82 8.49
CA LEU A 428 11.26 15.27 8.43
C LEU A 428 12.60 16.00 8.50
N ASN A 429 13.21 16.29 7.35
CA ASN A 429 14.61 16.69 7.23
C ASN A 429 14.84 18.20 7.02
N ASN A 430 13.79 19.02 7.14
CA ASN A 430 13.89 20.47 7.01
C ASN A 430 13.93 21.12 8.40
N SER A 431 15.07 21.74 8.76
CA SER A 431 15.30 22.32 10.09
C SER A 431 14.37 23.46 10.50
N ASN A 432 13.61 24.04 9.55
CA ASN A 432 12.63 25.09 9.83
C ASN A 432 11.18 24.58 9.79
N MET A 433 10.99 23.28 9.59
CA MET A 433 9.68 22.67 9.45
C MET A 433 8.97 22.63 10.80
N GLN A 434 7.67 22.92 10.76
CA GLN A 434 6.74 22.67 11.84
C GLN A 434 5.77 21.61 11.34
N THR A 435 5.71 20.47 12.02
CA THR A 435 4.91 19.32 11.58
C THR A 435 3.85 19.01 12.61
N ILE A 436 2.61 18.84 12.14
CA ILE A 436 1.48 18.37 12.93
C ILE A 436 1.11 16.97 12.43
N ILE A 437 0.99 16.02 13.34
CA ILE A 437 0.56 14.65 13.10
C ILE A 437 -0.62 14.40 14.05
N ASP A 438 -1.83 14.37 13.53
CA ASP A 438 -3.04 14.17 14.33
C ASP A 438 -3.81 12.94 13.85
N ASN A 439 -4.11 12.03 14.77
CA ASN A 439 -4.88 10.82 14.48
C ASN A 439 -4.25 9.97 13.35
N VAL A 440 -2.95 9.68 13.47
CA VAL A 440 -2.18 8.88 12.51
C VAL A 440 -1.71 7.59 13.17
N THR A 441 -1.66 6.51 12.40
CA THR A 441 -1.15 5.22 12.86
C THR A 441 0.16 4.85 12.15
N PHE A 442 1.17 4.45 12.92
CA PHE A 442 2.42 3.89 12.43
C PHE A 442 2.52 2.44 12.90
N ASN A 443 2.63 1.51 11.96
CA ASN A 443 2.81 0.08 12.23
C ASN A 443 4.15 -0.37 11.68
N GLU A 444 5.04 -0.81 12.57
CA GLU A 444 6.38 -1.26 12.21
C GLU A 444 7.17 -0.25 11.36
N THR A 445 6.93 1.03 11.61
CA THR A 445 7.40 2.15 10.80
C THR A 445 8.07 3.23 11.65
N GLN A 446 9.26 3.66 11.25
CA GLN A 446 10.02 4.68 11.97
C GLN A 446 9.56 6.09 11.62
N LEU A 447 9.69 6.99 12.59
CA LEU A 447 9.51 8.44 12.44
C LEU A 447 10.75 9.16 12.95
N GLY A 448 11.37 9.96 12.08
CA GLY A 448 12.52 10.79 12.41
C GLY A 448 12.23 12.27 12.16
N ASN A 449 12.35 13.09 13.20
CA ASN A 449 12.20 14.54 13.14
C ASN A 449 13.54 15.27 13.28
N TYR A 450 13.84 16.13 12.31
CA TYR A 450 14.92 17.11 12.33
C TYR A 450 14.36 18.53 12.08
N GLY A 451 13.05 18.73 12.24
CA GLY A 451 12.37 20.00 12.13
C GLY A 451 12.47 20.85 13.40
N SER A 452 12.03 22.11 13.30
CA SER A 452 11.99 23.03 14.44
C SER A 452 10.85 22.73 15.41
N GLU A 453 9.77 22.08 14.96
CA GLU A 453 8.61 21.75 15.79
C GLU A 453 7.94 20.45 15.31
N LEU A 454 7.53 19.62 16.27
CA LEU A 454 6.78 18.38 16.06
C LEU A 454 5.65 18.28 17.08
N ASP A 455 4.42 18.35 16.60
CA ASP A 455 3.20 18.14 17.40
C ASP A 455 2.53 16.84 16.97
N ILE A 456 2.44 15.87 17.88
CA ILE A 456 1.80 14.58 17.64
C ILE A 456 0.65 14.40 18.62
N THR A 457 -0.56 14.27 18.11
CA THR A 457 -1.78 14.09 18.89
C THR A 457 -2.59 12.89 18.44
N ASN A 458 -3.31 12.25 19.38
CA ASN A 458 -4.29 11.19 19.09
C ASN A 458 -3.73 10.03 18.25
N SER A 459 -2.42 9.79 18.27
CA SER A 459 -1.74 8.92 17.31
C SER A 459 -1.24 7.63 17.94
N THR A 460 -1.07 6.59 17.12
CA THR A 460 -0.67 5.25 17.57
C THR A 460 0.61 4.80 16.89
N PHE A 461 1.56 4.27 17.67
CA PHE A 461 2.81 3.68 17.21
C PHE A 461 2.90 2.24 17.70
N ASN A 462 2.88 1.29 16.76
CA ASN A 462 2.91 -0.14 17.05
C ASN A 462 4.21 -0.74 16.53
N ASP A 463 5.05 -1.24 17.45
CA ASP A 463 6.34 -1.88 17.18
C ASP A 463 7.19 -1.07 16.19
N CYS A 464 7.34 0.24 16.41
CA CYS A 464 8.05 1.12 15.49
C CYS A 464 9.57 1.15 15.74
N SER A 465 10.06 0.36 16.69
CA SER A 465 11.36 0.51 17.36
C SER A 465 11.50 1.82 18.14
N TRP A 466 11.32 2.95 17.45
CA TRP A 466 11.50 4.28 17.99
C TRP A 466 10.77 5.37 17.19
N VAL A 467 10.31 6.38 17.91
CA VAL A 467 9.99 7.71 17.38
C VAL A 467 11.10 8.64 17.83
N TYR A 468 11.84 9.24 16.89
CA TYR A 468 13.02 10.04 17.20
C TYR A 468 12.83 11.49 16.81
N SER A 469 13.06 12.40 17.76
CA SER A 469 13.20 13.83 17.48
C SER A 469 14.60 14.29 17.86
N PHE A 470 15.37 14.74 16.87
CA PHE A 470 16.76 15.16 17.01
C PHE A 470 16.91 16.56 17.62
N HIS A 471 15.95 17.45 17.35
CA HIS A 471 15.84 18.79 17.93
C HIS A 471 14.43 19.36 17.70
N GLY A 472 14.15 20.53 18.29
CA GLY A 472 12.92 21.30 18.10
C GLY A 472 12.02 21.28 19.32
N ASP A 473 10.94 22.06 19.27
CA ASP A 473 9.84 21.94 20.23
C ASP A 473 9.06 20.66 19.91
N VAL A 474 8.78 19.84 20.93
CA VAL A 474 8.06 18.58 20.74
C VAL A 474 6.87 18.52 21.68
N THR A 475 5.69 18.28 21.12
CA THR A 475 4.46 17.97 21.86
C THR A 475 3.98 16.59 21.47
N ILE A 476 3.72 15.74 22.47
CA ILE A 476 3.11 14.42 22.34
C ILE A 476 1.90 14.40 23.28
N ASP A 477 0.69 14.27 22.76
CA ASP A 477 -0.55 14.28 23.56
C ASP A 477 -1.52 13.18 23.12
N ASP A 478 -2.11 12.48 24.08
CA ASP A 478 -3.12 11.42 23.84
C ASP A 478 -2.65 10.36 22.84
N CYS A 479 -1.37 9.96 22.92
CA CYS A 479 -0.76 8.99 22.02
C CYS A 479 -0.59 7.61 22.67
N ILE A 480 -0.53 6.57 21.84
CA ILE A 480 -0.27 5.19 22.28
C ILE A 480 1.03 4.68 21.64
N PHE A 481 1.97 4.25 22.46
CA PHE A 481 3.23 3.63 22.04
C PHE A 481 3.25 2.18 22.54
N THR A 482 3.20 1.23 21.62
CA THR A 482 3.36 -0.20 21.91
C THR A 482 4.66 -0.68 21.29
N GLU A 483 5.51 -1.34 22.07
CA GLU A 483 6.86 -1.78 21.66
C GLU A 483 7.65 -0.70 20.91
N THR A 484 7.56 0.55 21.37
CA THR A 484 8.16 1.72 20.72
C THR A 484 8.75 2.66 21.76
N THR A 485 10.02 3.02 21.61
CA THR A 485 10.64 4.07 22.43
C THR A 485 10.36 5.45 21.86
N LEU A 486 9.89 6.38 22.69
CA LEU A 486 9.90 7.80 22.34
C LEU A 486 11.26 8.38 22.72
N PHE A 487 12.08 8.74 21.74
CA PHE A 487 13.41 9.33 21.95
C PHE A 487 13.43 10.80 21.52
N LEU A 488 13.55 11.68 22.50
CA LEU A 488 13.62 13.12 22.33
C LEU A 488 15.02 13.63 22.69
N GLU A 489 15.66 14.31 21.75
CA GLU A 489 16.95 14.95 21.96
C GLU A 489 16.86 16.44 21.60
N ASN A 490 17.49 17.28 22.40
CA ASN A 490 17.79 18.66 22.04
C ASN A 490 19.27 18.74 21.68
N GLN A 491 19.60 18.29 20.47
CA GLN A 491 21.01 18.18 20.10
C GLN A 491 21.68 19.55 19.92
N ALA A 492 20.90 20.60 19.66
CA ALA A 492 21.38 21.98 19.59
C ALA A 492 21.80 22.53 20.97
N ASN A 493 21.36 21.90 22.06
CA ASN A 493 21.45 22.44 23.43
C ASN A 493 20.83 23.85 23.52
N ASP A 494 19.72 24.06 22.80
CA ASP A 494 18.99 25.32 22.84
C ASP A 494 18.18 25.40 24.14
N PRO A 495 18.40 26.42 25.00
CA PRO A 495 17.78 26.51 26.31
C PRO A 495 16.28 26.83 26.26
N ASP A 496 15.76 27.26 25.11
CA ASP A 496 14.37 27.70 24.97
C ASP A 496 13.43 26.57 24.51
N LEU A 497 13.98 25.47 23.98
CA LEU A 497 13.18 24.34 23.50
C LEU A 497 12.49 23.58 24.63
N LEU A 498 11.29 23.10 24.33
CA LEU A 498 10.41 22.34 25.21
C LEU A 498 10.10 20.95 24.64
N ALA A 499 10.23 19.93 25.48
CA ALA A 499 9.66 18.62 25.25
C ALA A 499 8.46 18.39 26.19
N TRP A 500 7.25 18.27 25.64
CA TRP A 500 6.02 18.03 26.38
C TRP A 500 5.43 16.68 25.98
N VAL A 501 5.33 15.76 26.93
CA VAL A 501 4.72 14.43 26.75
C VAL A 501 3.57 14.27 27.74
N ASN A 502 2.36 14.16 27.24
CA ASN A 502 1.14 14.25 28.02
C ASN A 502 0.11 13.18 27.64
N ASN A 503 -0.73 12.78 28.60
CA ASN A 503 -1.90 11.93 28.39
C ASN A 503 -1.64 10.62 27.62
N SER A 504 -0.39 10.15 27.54
CA SER A 504 0.00 9.08 26.62
C SER A 504 0.21 7.75 27.33
N ILE A 505 0.10 6.66 26.57
CA ILE A 505 0.26 5.28 27.06
C ILE A 505 1.50 4.66 26.42
N PHE A 506 2.36 4.08 27.25
CA PHE A 506 3.54 3.33 26.82
C PHE A 506 3.42 1.88 27.31
N ASN A 507 3.46 0.94 26.36
CA ASN A 507 3.33 -0.49 26.61
C ASN A 507 4.47 -1.24 25.92
N ASN A 508 5.64 -1.25 26.56
CA ASN A 508 6.87 -1.82 26.03
C ASN A 508 7.29 -3.04 26.86
N THR A 509 7.05 -4.24 26.36
CA THR A 509 7.40 -5.51 27.02
C THR A 509 8.75 -6.08 26.56
N SER A 510 9.28 -5.60 25.43
CA SER A 510 10.66 -5.83 24.98
C SER A 510 11.62 -4.78 25.55
N SER A 511 12.95 -5.01 25.47
CA SER A 511 14.06 -4.26 26.14
C SER A 511 14.20 -2.80 25.66
N LEU A 512 13.14 -2.02 25.81
CA LEU A 512 12.93 -0.67 25.33
C LEU A 512 12.67 0.26 26.52
N VAL A 513 13.06 1.52 26.33
CA VAL A 513 12.69 2.63 27.22
C VAL A 513 11.29 3.10 26.82
N GLY A 514 10.48 3.58 27.77
CA GLY A 514 9.23 4.29 27.45
C GLY A 514 9.54 5.64 26.81
N ILE A 515 10.03 6.58 27.63
CA ILE A 515 10.44 7.93 27.23
C ILE A 515 11.94 8.11 27.49
N ASP A 516 12.72 8.41 26.46
CA ASP A 516 14.15 8.73 26.56
C ASP A 516 14.39 10.19 26.16
N LEU A 517 14.84 11.03 27.10
CA LEU A 517 14.89 12.49 26.92
C LEU A 517 16.27 13.07 27.26
N TRP A 518 16.87 13.78 26.30
CA TRP A 518 18.26 14.22 26.36
C TRP A 518 18.40 15.72 26.09
N ASN A 519 19.17 16.41 26.95
CA ASN A 519 19.61 17.80 26.80
C ASN A 519 18.50 18.87 26.71
N TYR A 520 17.25 18.56 27.04
CA TYR A 520 16.19 19.57 27.07
C TYR A 520 16.27 20.38 28.35
N ASP A 521 16.38 21.69 28.23
CA ASP A 521 16.38 22.60 29.37
C ASP A 521 14.97 22.81 29.94
N ASN A 522 13.93 22.66 29.11
CA ASN A 522 12.54 22.65 29.53
C ASN A 522 11.88 21.34 29.11
N TYR A 523 11.19 20.68 30.04
CA TYR A 523 10.45 19.46 29.79
C TYR A 523 9.23 19.32 30.72
N TRP A 524 8.18 18.69 30.21
CA TRP A 524 6.96 18.38 30.95
C TRP A 524 6.50 16.96 30.59
N ILE A 525 6.54 16.05 31.55
CA ILE A 525 6.08 14.66 31.38
C ILE A 525 4.93 14.44 32.34
N ASP A 526 3.70 14.41 31.83
CA ASP A 526 2.48 14.52 32.62
C ASP A 526 1.38 13.52 32.25
N ASN A 527 0.70 12.99 33.26
CA ASN A 527 -0.51 12.19 33.09
C ASN A 527 -0.35 11.00 32.13
N ASN A 528 0.84 10.41 32.07
CA ASN A 528 1.12 9.24 31.24
C ASN A 528 0.97 7.94 32.04
N ASP A 529 0.65 6.85 31.34
CA ASP A 529 0.70 5.48 31.86
C ASP A 529 1.84 4.73 31.19
N ILE A 530 2.87 4.35 31.95
CA ILE A 530 4.16 3.93 31.42
C ILE A 530 4.53 2.56 31.96
N MET A 531 4.59 1.59 31.04
CA MET A 531 5.18 0.29 31.23
C MET A 531 6.31 0.07 30.23
N ALA A 532 7.52 -0.26 30.72
CA ALA A 532 8.68 -0.47 29.86
C ALA A 532 9.65 -1.49 30.44
N SER A 533 10.00 -2.55 29.70
CA SER A 533 10.88 -3.59 30.27
C SER A 533 12.32 -3.14 30.58
N TYR A 534 12.71 -1.93 30.17
CA TYR A 534 13.94 -1.27 30.63
C TYR A 534 13.65 -0.13 31.63
N ASN A 535 13.81 1.13 31.23
CA ASN A 535 13.43 2.29 32.04
C ASN A 535 12.07 2.83 31.58
N GLY A 536 11.20 3.20 32.51
CA GLY A 536 9.94 3.89 32.16
C GLY A 536 10.24 5.26 31.57
N ILE A 537 10.82 6.14 32.39
CA ILE A 537 11.34 7.45 31.99
C ILE A 537 12.85 7.46 32.18
N GLN A 538 13.57 7.81 31.13
CA GLN A 538 15.01 8.04 31.15
C GLN A 538 15.29 9.50 30.76
N ILE A 539 15.99 10.25 31.62
CA ILE A 539 16.30 11.66 31.38
C ILE A 539 17.77 12.00 31.66
N PHE A 540 18.45 12.56 30.67
CA PHE A 540 19.89 12.83 30.70
C PHE A 540 20.21 14.31 30.46
N ASN A 541 21.09 14.88 31.30
CA ASN A 541 21.67 16.22 31.17
C ASN A 541 20.64 17.33 30.89
N SER A 542 19.46 17.22 31.50
CA SER A 542 18.31 18.07 31.18
C SER A 542 17.94 18.99 32.34
N GLY A 543 17.14 20.01 32.05
CA GLY A 543 16.51 20.87 33.03
C GLY A 543 17.34 22.05 33.53
N ASN A 544 18.17 22.69 32.69
CA ASN A 544 18.83 23.94 33.07
C ASN A 544 18.02 25.20 32.69
N GLY A 545 16.79 25.03 32.21
CA GLY A 545 15.90 26.10 31.77
C GLY A 545 15.17 26.81 32.91
N ASN A 546 13.98 27.35 32.60
CA ASN A 546 13.21 28.14 33.55
C ASN A 546 12.65 27.26 34.69
N TYR A 547 12.91 27.62 35.96
CA TYR A 547 12.63 26.86 37.20
C TYR A 547 11.24 26.20 37.38
N ILE A 548 10.27 26.49 36.51
CA ILE A 548 8.90 25.94 36.57
C ILE A 548 8.57 24.99 35.41
N ALA A 549 9.47 24.85 34.43
CA ALA A 549 9.27 24.11 33.20
C ALA A 549 10.10 22.81 33.15
N GLN A 550 10.34 22.17 34.30
CA GLN A 550 11.06 20.89 34.42
C GLN A 550 10.27 19.95 35.33
N GLN A 551 9.24 19.29 34.81
CA GLN A 551 8.30 18.51 35.64
C GLN A 551 8.12 17.08 35.13
N ILE A 552 8.17 16.13 36.07
CA ILE A 552 7.63 14.78 35.92
C ILE A 552 6.47 14.69 36.90
N PHE A 553 5.25 14.77 36.39
CA PHE A 553 4.06 15.04 37.18
C PHE A 553 2.95 14.03 36.89
N ASN A 554 2.26 13.53 37.92
CA ASN A 554 1.01 12.77 37.74
C ASN A 554 1.09 11.55 36.79
N ASN A 555 2.25 10.89 36.66
CA ASN A 555 2.40 9.68 35.85
C ASN A 555 2.16 8.41 36.68
N SER A 556 1.65 7.37 36.02
CA SER A 556 1.63 5.99 36.49
C SER A 556 2.80 5.26 35.82
N ILE A 557 3.78 4.78 36.59
CA ILE A 557 5.01 4.17 36.06
C ILE A 557 5.25 2.83 36.72
N HIS A 558 5.16 1.76 35.95
CA HIS A 558 5.12 0.42 36.54
C HIS A 558 5.71 -0.68 35.67
N ASN A 559 5.99 -1.83 36.30
CA ASN A 559 6.54 -3.02 35.63
C ASN A 559 7.82 -2.73 34.83
N CYS A 560 8.65 -1.78 35.28
CA CYS A 560 9.88 -1.43 34.60
C CYS A 560 11.06 -2.30 35.05
N GLY A 561 11.75 -2.92 34.08
CA GLY A 561 12.78 -3.93 34.38
C GLY A 561 14.10 -3.36 34.94
N TRP A 562 14.31 -2.03 34.88
CA TRP A 562 15.44 -1.39 35.56
C TRP A 562 15.00 -0.26 36.49
N ALA A 563 14.42 0.82 35.97
CA ALA A 563 13.93 1.92 36.81
C ALA A 563 12.61 2.47 36.29
N GLY A 564 11.69 2.83 37.19
CA GLY A 564 10.54 3.65 36.82
C GLY A 564 11.01 4.99 36.27
N ILE A 565 11.83 5.71 37.05
CA ILE A 565 12.49 6.96 36.61
C ILE A 565 14.00 6.84 36.78
N LEU A 566 14.75 7.00 35.70
CA LEU A 566 16.20 7.21 35.71
C LEU A 566 16.53 8.65 35.32
N ALA A 567 17.05 9.44 36.26
CA ALA A 567 17.57 10.78 36.00
C ALA A 567 19.09 10.81 36.14
N TYR A 568 19.80 11.40 35.17
CA TYR A 568 21.26 11.48 35.15
C TYR A 568 21.74 12.88 34.80
N GLY A 569 22.33 13.60 35.76
CA GLY A 569 22.78 14.99 35.55
C GLY A 569 21.64 15.97 35.26
N THR A 570 20.45 15.70 35.81
CA THR A 570 19.21 16.42 35.50
C THR A 570 18.75 17.28 36.68
N ASN A 571 18.13 18.43 36.40
CA ASN A 571 17.41 19.24 37.39
C ASN A 571 15.90 19.26 37.09
N GLY A 572 15.09 19.35 38.13
CA GLY A 572 13.63 19.46 37.96
C GLY A 572 12.85 19.01 39.18
N ILE A 573 11.57 18.70 38.97
CA ILE A 573 10.61 18.33 40.01
C ILE A 573 9.97 16.99 39.63
N ILE A 574 9.88 16.09 40.61
CA ILE A 574 9.08 14.86 40.57
C ILE A 574 7.96 15.02 41.59
N GLU A 575 6.71 15.04 41.13
CA GLU A 575 5.53 15.32 41.96
C GLU A 575 4.31 14.50 41.52
N GLN A 576 3.52 14.01 42.49
CA GLN A 576 2.24 13.31 42.25
C GLN A 576 2.31 12.06 41.35
N ASN A 577 3.46 11.40 41.21
CA ASN A 577 3.57 10.17 40.43
C ASN A 577 3.23 8.93 41.26
N HIS A 578 2.66 7.91 40.63
CA HIS A 578 2.50 6.57 41.19
C HIS A 578 3.53 5.63 40.55
N ILE A 579 4.48 5.12 41.33
CA ILE A 579 5.65 4.38 40.84
C ILE A 579 5.75 3.04 41.57
N TYR A 580 5.48 1.94 40.88
CA TYR A 580 5.32 0.63 41.51
C TYR A 580 5.70 -0.56 40.64
N ASP A 581 5.97 -1.73 41.22
CA ASP A 581 6.36 -2.95 40.51
C ASP A 581 7.57 -2.78 39.57
N ASN A 582 8.49 -1.86 39.87
CA ASN A 582 9.72 -1.67 39.07
C ASN A 582 10.94 -2.28 39.78
N GLN A 583 11.99 -2.61 39.05
CA GLN A 583 13.26 -3.03 39.68
C GLN A 583 13.87 -1.94 40.57
N THR A 584 13.62 -0.67 40.25
CA THR A 584 13.89 0.48 41.11
C THR A 584 12.84 1.54 40.82
N GLY A 585 12.19 2.13 41.83
CA GLY A 585 11.19 3.17 41.61
C GLY A 585 11.82 4.43 40.99
N ILE A 586 12.63 5.15 41.77
CA ILE A 586 13.34 6.36 41.31
C ILE A 586 14.85 6.18 41.46
N LYS A 587 15.60 6.49 40.41
CA LYS A 587 17.06 6.40 40.35
C LYS A 587 17.70 7.73 39.97
N LEU A 588 18.35 8.40 40.93
CA LEU A 588 18.99 9.71 40.74
C LEU A 588 20.52 9.59 40.66
N MET A 589 21.08 9.94 39.51
CA MET A 589 22.48 9.69 39.15
C MET A 589 23.26 10.94 38.75
N ASN A 590 24.57 10.91 38.99
CA ASN A 590 25.53 11.90 38.48
C ASN A 590 25.15 13.39 38.69
N LYS A 591 25.11 13.82 39.96
CA LYS A 591 24.87 15.22 40.33
C LYS A 591 23.49 15.76 39.89
N CYS A 592 22.47 14.90 39.88
CA CYS A 592 21.10 15.39 39.73
C CYS A 592 20.72 16.39 40.83
N ASN A 593 19.91 17.38 40.47
CA ASN A 593 19.36 18.38 41.39
C ASN A 593 17.82 18.39 41.29
N MET A 594 17.21 17.29 41.72
CA MET A 594 15.76 17.10 41.68
C MET A 594 15.10 17.53 43.00
N ALA A 595 13.85 18.00 42.93
CA ALA A 595 12.93 18.00 44.07
C ALA A 595 11.99 16.81 43.97
N LEU A 596 11.81 16.10 45.09
CA LEU A 596 10.75 15.12 45.27
C LEU A 596 9.75 15.73 46.25
N TYR A 597 8.68 16.28 45.69
CA TYR A 597 7.70 17.09 46.39
C TYR A 597 6.32 16.45 46.33
N GLY A 598 5.65 16.38 47.48
CA GLY A 598 4.25 15.99 47.59
C GLY A 598 3.37 17.06 48.23
N ASP A 599 2.05 16.91 48.12
CA ASP A 599 1.11 17.83 48.79
C ASP A 599 1.17 17.66 50.32
N PRO A 600 1.53 18.70 51.10
CA PRO A 600 1.51 18.66 52.56
C PRO A 600 0.11 18.46 53.17
N ASN A 601 -0.95 18.64 52.37
CA ASN A 601 -2.34 18.45 52.77
C ASN A 601 -2.97 17.20 52.15
N ALA A 602 -2.17 16.31 51.57
CA ALA A 602 -2.64 15.07 50.97
C ALA A 602 -3.51 14.26 51.95
N ASN A 603 -4.72 13.91 51.50
CA ASN A 603 -5.67 13.03 52.20
C ASN A 603 -5.65 11.60 51.62
N SER A 604 -4.95 11.40 50.50
CA SER A 604 -4.73 10.12 49.84
C SER A 604 -3.35 10.05 49.17
N PHE A 605 -2.88 8.85 48.86
CA PHE A 605 -1.57 8.68 48.22
C PHE A 605 -1.49 9.26 46.80
N ASN A 606 -2.61 9.33 46.07
CA ASN A 606 -2.65 9.89 44.72
C ASN A 606 -2.40 11.41 44.67
N GLU A 607 -2.39 12.09 45.81
CA GLU A 607 -2.12 13.54 45.90
C GLU A 607 -0.63 13.84 46.18
N THR A 608 0.22 12.81 46.22
CA THR A 608 1.66 12.92 46.41
C THR A 608 2.41 11.92 45.52
N ASN A 609 3.75 11.97 45.50
CA ASN A 609 4.50 10.84 44.97
C ASN A 609 4.23 9.61 45.84
N TYR A 610 3.63 8.59 45.23
CA TYR A 610 3.38 7.30 45.84
C TYR A 610 4.31 6.27 45.20
N ILE A 611 5.36 5.91 45.92
CA ILE A 611 6.40 5.00 45.47
C ILE A 611 6.26 3.73 46.30
N THR A 612 5.84 2.63 45.69
CA THR A 612 5.41 1.43 46.43
C THR A 612 5.86 0.15 45.76
N ASP A 613 6.17 -0.88 46.54
CA ASP A 613 6.32 -2.28 46.10
C ASP A 613 7.19 -2.42 44.83
N ASN A 614 8.40 -1.85 44.88
CA ASN A 614 9.37 -2.01 43.79
C ASN A 614 10.26 -3.21 44.12
N ASP A 615 10.51 -4.10 43.15
CA ASP A 615 11.26 -5.37 43.33
C ASP A 615 12.67 -5.21 43.95
N GLY A 616 13.26 -4.01 43.86
CA GLY A 616 14.61 -3.71 44.38
C GLY A 616 14.65 -2.56 45.36
N TYR A 617 14.60 -1.32 44.85
CA TYR A 617 14.65 -0.11 45.69
C TYR A 617 13.54 0.85 45.29
N GLU A 618 12.81 1.40 46.23
CA GLU A 618 11.83 2.47 45.99
C GLU A 618 12.58 3.70 45.47
N ILE A 619 13.72 4.02 46.10
CA ILE A 619 14.56 5.15 45.74
C ILE A 619 16.04 4.78 45.84
N TYR A 620 16.76 4.93 44.73
CA TYR A 620 18.22 4.86 44.67
C TYR A 620 18.82 6.22 44.35
N ILE A 621 19.71 6.71 45.22
CA ILE A 621 20.37 8.01 45.06
C ILE A 621 21.89 7.84 45.09
N SER A 622 22.55 8.27 44.01
CA SER A 622 24.01 8.31 43.95
C SER A 622 24.60 9.50 44.71
N LYS A 623 25.91 9.44 44.97
CA LYS A 623 26.66 10.53 45.60
C LYS A 623 26.48 11.84 44.83
N TYR A 624 26.20 12.91 45.57
CA TYR A 624 25.92 14.27 45.05
C TYR A 624 24.60 14.45 44.30
N SER A 625 23.69 13.46 44.35
CA SER A 625 22.40 13.50 43.64
C SER A 625 21.20 13.48 44.59
N PHE A 626 21.42 13.76 45.88
CA PHE A 626 20.34 13.77 46.87
C PHE A 626 19.40 14.95 46.59
N PRO A 627 18.07 14.74 46.57
CA PRO A 627 17.12 15.79 46.27
C PRO A 627 17.31 17.01 47.17
N TRP A 628 17.32 18.22 46.57
CA TRP A 628 17.44 19.46 47.35
C TRP A 628 16.17 19.76 48.16
N TYR A 629 15.05 19.17 47.74
CA TYR A 629 13.80 19.14 48.48
C TYR A 629 13.23 17.72 48.48
N PHE A 630 12.91 17.21 49.66
CA PHE A 630 12.42 15.84 49.86
C PHE A 630 11.39 15.83 51.00
N ARG A 631 10.12 16.07 50.69
CA ARG A 631 9.04 16.16 51.70
C ARG A 631 7.71 15.71 51.15
N TYR A 632 6.88 15.20 52.06
CA TYR A 632 5.48 14.85 51.85
C TYR A 632 5.23 13.71 50.85
N ASN A 633 6.26 12.92 50.51
CA ASN A 633 6.14 11.73 49.67
C ASN A 633 5.67 10.51 50.49
N ALA A 634 4.95 9.58 49.86
CA ALA A 634 4.63 8.26 50.40
C ALA A 634 5.57 7.22 49.78
N ILE A 635 6.44 6.63 50.61
CA ILE A 635 7.40 5.60 50.20
C ILE A 635 7.14 4.38 51.07
N ILE A 636 6.69 3.29 50.46
CA ILE A 636 6.16 2.12 51.15
C ILE A 636 6.72 0.85 50.49
N ASP A 637 7.28 -0.07 51.28
CA ASP A 637 7.65 -1.41 50.82
C ASP A 637 6.91 -2.41 51.73
N GLU A 638 5.85 -3.01 51.20
CA GLU A 638 5.05 -4.01 51.94
C GLU A 638 5.26 -5.44 51.44
N ASP A 639 5.88 -5.61 50.27
CA ASP A 639 5.91 -6.88 49.55
C ASP A 639 7.23 -7.67 49.69
N ASN A 640 8.36 -6.99 49.92
CA ASN A 640 9.67 -7.64 49.96
C ASN A 640 10.56 -7.32 51.18
N LEU A 641 10.13 -6.41 52.07
CA LEU A 641 10.82 -6.05 53.33
C LEU A 641 12.29 -5.63 53.11
N GLY A 642 12.61 -5.11 51.93
CA GLY A 642 13.96 -4.81 51.48
C GLY A 642 14.80 -6.06 51.22
N ASN A 643 15.14 -6.31 49.95
CA ASN A 643 16.32 -7.10 49.58
C ASN A 643 17.54 -6.59 50.41
N PRO A 644 18.51 -7.41 50.87
CA PRO A 644 19.23 -7.27 52.15
C PRO A 644 20.14 -6.02 52.32
N ASP A 645 20.12 -5.07 51.40
CA ASP A 645 20.84 -3.80 51.42
C ASP A 645 19.90 -2.56 51.30
N ASP A 646 18.59 -2.67 51.57
CA ASP A 646 17.69 -1.52 51.61
C ASP A 646 18.01 -0.60 52.82
N PRO A 647 18.35 0.70 52.59
CA PRO A 647 18.63 1.66 53.66
C PRO A 647 17.41 2.12 54.47
N MET A 648 16.19 1.69 54.16
CA MET A 648 14.94 2.16 54.78
C MET A 648 14.34 1.24 55.85
N VAL A 649 15.03 0.16 56.23
CA VAL A 649 14.71 -0.69 57.40
C VAL A 649 15.22 -0.11 58.72
#